data_AF-A0A5B9EFK5-F1
#
_entry.id   AF-A0A5B9EFK5-F1
#
_cell.length_a   1.000
_cell.length_b   1.000
_cell.length_c   1.000
_cell.angle_alpha   90.00
_cell.angle_beta   90.00
_cell.angle_gamma   90.00
#
_symmetry.space_group_name_H-M   'P 1'
#
loop_
_entity.id
_entity.type
_entity.pdbx_description
1 polymer ?
#
loop_
_entity_poly.entity_id
_entity_poly.type
_entity_poly.pdbx_seq_one_letter_code
_entity_poly.pdbx_strand_id
1 'polypeptide(L)'
;MIAMRKVFAAALLFAVSTLLHAQDFSSIDTLMADALKAGQLPGGIVVIGHDGKVVFHKAYGDRKVAGEIGPDGSTAAEPMTEETIFDMASLTKCIATATAMMQLYEQGKFQFDDPVAKYLPAFAANGKEKITIRQVLTHHSGLAPDVSLKDPWGLAAPDKAEGIKRAMETTPINPPGTKFVYSDINFITAGALVEKLSGESLDVYAQKHIFEPLQMTHTRYLPFDKVCGHAKKVGAALVYEDSKAMYKCAEWTWPGTLIPGIAPTAHDDELNAQVNPHFDQLIRGSVHDPTTRRMGSVAGHAGVFSTAQDVAIYAQALLDKLAGRPSSFPLKTETLKLMAQPEQPTGAKYLRGYGWDIDSPYSRPRGDLFPVGSFGHTGFTGTSLWMDPRSNTYVILLANAIHPKGRPPITPLRGKIATAAAQALNLYTPGSKTATGGEILPGIDSLEAQSFAQLKPLLAHHNNHLNIGLLTNNTGLDRNGKRTIDILTHASLPGLKLTTLFSPEHGILGAEDREGIESSKDKASGLPVISLYASVAARHPKHEDLANLDAVFVDLQDAGFRYYTYEAQVGYFLDAAAQEEQQYHHRLDIVILDRPAMPAGTTVGGPLSDTGHDAYTNYMANLPSQNGMTLGEVARYFNQNKLGPNGKPLDAPLTVVRTQNYIRGLWFDQTGLPWQNPSPNLRTMASVTTYAALGLVETSNASIGRGTDFPFEQFGAPWIKADELVAYLNTRKITQVRFEATTLKVSEDEHKYPFHGQSIPGVRIVVTDRTRLDGPALGLEILAALHHLYPQQFDLDRANRLVVNQATIDAIKTDKDPHDIVATWETGLTEFREKRAKALIYGYLP
;
A
#
# COMPACT_ATOMS: atom_id res chain seq x y z
N MET A 1 -8.93 -16.91 63.84
CA MET A 1 -9.57 -16.89 62.51
C MET A 1 -9.79 -15.47 61.95
N ILE A 2 -8.90 -14.49 62.22
CA ILE A 2 -8.98 -13.11 61.67
C ILE A 2 -7.61 -12.58 61.16
N ALA A 3 -6.48 -13.25 61.44
CA ALA A 3 -5.15 -12.78 61.03
C ALA A 3 -4.62 -13.32 59.69
N MET A 4 -5.25 -14.35 59.09
CA MET A 4 -4.77 -14.98 57.84
C MET A 4 -5.46 -14.49 56.55
N ARG A 5 -6.44 -13.57 56.64
CA ARG A 5 -7.15 -13.03 55.46
C ARG A 5 -6.60 -11.70 54.94
N LYS A 6 -5.64 -11.07 55.60
CA LYS A 6 -5.07 -9.78 55.17
C LYS A 6 -3.77 -9.88 54.36
N VAL A 7 -3.11 -11.04 54.32
CA VAL A 7 -1.88 -11.22 53.53
C VAL A 7 -2.16 -11.70 52.09
N PHE A 8 -3.28 -12.38 51.85
CA PHE A 8 -3.67 -12.82 50.50
C PHE A 8 -4.36 -11.74 49.65
N ALA A 9 -4.89 -10.67 50.25
CA ALA A 9 -5.49 -9.57 49.51
C ALA A 9 -4.46 -8.57 48.96
N ALA A 10 -3.30 -8.44 49.61
CA ALA A 10 -2.22 -7.54 49.16
C ALA A 10 -1.35 -8.18 48.06
N ALA A 11 -1.21 -9.52 48.05
CA ALA A 11 -0.47 -10.24 47.01
C ALA A 11 -1.28 -10.41 45.70
N LEU A 12 -2.62 -10.39 45.76
CA LEU A 12 -3.47 -10.44 44.57
C LEU A 12 -3.65 -9.06 43.90
N LEU A 13 -3.34 -7.97 44.60
CA LEU A 13 -3.32 -6.60 44.05
C LEU A 13 -1.96 -6.21 43.44
N PHE A 14 -0.92 -7.04 43.61
CA PHE A 14 0.40 -6.85 43.00
C PHE A 14 0.71 -7.82 41.84
N ALA A 15 -0.22 -8.74 41.51
CA ALA A 15 -0.07 -9.70 40.42
C ALA A 15 -1.12 -9.53 39.29
N VAL A 16 -1.96 -8.48 39.36
CA VAL A 16 -2.82 -8.02 38.24
C VAL A 16 -2.49 -6.57 37.88
N SER A 17 -1.21 -6.20 38.06
CA SER A 17 -0.58 -5.14 37.27
C SER A 17 0.28 -5.82 36.20
N THR A 18 -0.36 -6.61 35.32
CA THR A 18 0.14 -6.64 33.95
C THR A 18 0.20 -5.19 33.51
N LEU A 19 1.41 -4.71 33.29
CA LEU A 19 1.72 -3.33 32.93
C LEU A 19 0.80 -2.85 31.79
N LEU A 20 -0.29 -2.18 32.14
CA LEU A 20 -0.87 -1.13 31.33
C LEU A 20 0.15 0.01 31.40
N HIS A 21 1.25 -0.12 30.65
CA HIS A 21 2.00 1.08 30.27
C HIS A 21 0.99 1.97 29.55
N ALA A 22 0.77 3.17 30.08
CA ALA A 22 0.07 4.20 29.32
C ALA A 22 0.75 4.30 27.96
N GLN A 23 -0.03 4.36 26.88
CA GLN A 23 0.51 4.50 25.53
C GLN A 23 1.39 5.77 25.49
N ASP A 24 2.66 5.60 25.12
CA ASP A 24 3.63 6.69 25.12
C ASP A 24 3.69 7.36 23.74
N PHE A 25 3.09 8.54 23.63
CA PHE A 25 3.10 9.36 22.42
C PHE A 25 4.21 10.44 22.42
N SER A 26 5.19 10.40 23.33
CA SER A 26 6.28 11.40 23.44
C SER A 26 7.12 11.56 22.17
N SER A 27 7.19 10.51 21.34
CA SER A 27 7.84 10.58 20.03
C SER A 27 7.13 11.57 19.08
N ILE A 28 5.80 11.68 19.15
CA ILE A 28 5.03 12.68 18.38
C ILE A 28 5.36 14.09 18.87
N ASP A 29 5.44 14.30 20.19
CA ASP A 29 5.85 15.58 20.77
C ASP A 29 7.24 16.01 20.27
N THR A 30 8.18 15.07 20.21
CA THR A 30 9.55 15.31 19.74
C THR A 30 9.55 15.68 18.26
N LEU A 31 8.82 14.93 17.42
CA LEU A 31 8.70 15.20 15.99
C LEU A 31 8.12 16.59 15.70
N MET A 32 7.08 16.99 16.45
CA MET A 32 6.47 18.32 16.30
C MET A 32 7.41 19.43 16.78
N ALA A 33 8.09 19.25 17.91
CA ALA A 33 9.06 20.21 18.43
C ALA A 33 10.25 20.41 17.46
N ASP A 34 10.77 19.31 16.89
CA ASP A 34 11.84 19.36 15.90
C ASP A 34 11.40 20.05 14.61
N ALA A 35 10.18 19.78 14.14
CA ALA A 35 9.64 20.39 12.94
C ALA A 35 9.41 21.91 13.11
N LEU A 36 8.95 22.34 14.29
CA LEU A 36 8.85 23.76 14.66
C LEU A 36 10.24 24.41 14.68
N LYS A 37 11.21 23.79 15.36
CA LYS A 37 12.59 24.28 15.47
C LYS A 37 13.29 24.38 14.12
N ALA A 38 13.02 23.43 13.22
CA ALA A 38 13.55 23.41 11.86
C ALA A 38 12.79 24.34 10.89
N GLY A 39 11.76 25.07 11.37
CA GLY A 39 10.99 25.98 10.55
C GLY A 39 10.15 25.29 9.47
N GLN A 40 9.78 24.02 9.63
CA GLN A 40 8.98 23.29 8.64
C GLN A 40 7.50 23.69 8.65
N LEU A 41 7.00 24.15 9.79
CA LEU A 41 5.66 24.68 9.99
C LEU A 41 5.69 25.69 11.16
N PRO A 42 4.75 26.64 11.24
CA PRO A 42 4.61 27.53 12.40
C PRO A 42 3.85 26.87 13.55
N GLY A 43 2.94 25.95 13.23
CA GLY A 43 2.08 25.27 14.18
C GLY A 43 1.18 24.24 13.51
N GLY A 44 0.55 23.40 14.33
CA GLY A 44 -0.40 22.39 13.87
C GLY A 44 -1.04 21.62 15.02
N ILE A 45 -2.05 20.83 14.68
CA ILE A 45 -2.79 19.98 15.61
C ILE A 45 -2.63 18.53 15.16
N VAL A 46 -2.28 17.66 16.10
CA VAL A 46 -2.26 16.21 15.89
C VAL A 46 -3.40 15.57 16.66
N VAL A 47 -4.17 14.70 16.00
CA VAL A 47 -5.20 13.86 16.63
C VAL A 47 -4.98 12.41 16.23
N ILE A 48 -4.91 11.52 17.23
CA ILE A 48 -4.91 10.07 17.03
C ILE A 48 -6.18 9.52 17.65
N GLY A 49 -6.98 8.83 16.83
CA GLY A 49 -8.09 8.02 17.30
C GLY A 49 -7.77 6.55 17.21
N HIS A 50 -8.18 5.78 18.20
CA HIS A 50 -8.03 4.33 18.24
C HIS A 50 -9.19 3.72 19.03
N ASP A 51 -9.79 2.65 18.51
CA ASP A 51 -10.86 1.90 19.18
C ASP A 51 -12.04 2.78 19.64
N GLY A 52 -12.47 3.70 18.78
CA GLY A 52 -13.62 4.57 19.05
C GLY A 52 -13.32 5.74 19.99
N LYS A 53 -12.05 5.97 20.34
CA LYS A 53 -11.63 7.02 21.28
C LYS A 53 -10.53 7.87 20.68
N VAL A 54 -10.56 9.16 20.96
CA VAL A 54 -9.38 10.03 20.77
C VAL A 54 -8.40 9.72 21.90
N VAL A 55 -7.25 9.15 21.54
CA VAL A 55 -6.19 8.74 22.48
C VAL A 55 -5.04 9.74 22.55
N PHE A 56 -4.97 10.65 21.57
CA PHE A 56 -4.02 11.76 21.56
C PHE A 56 -4.65 12.97 20.86
N HIS A 57 -4.57 14.15 21.47
CA HIS A 57 -5.01 15.41 20.88
C HIS A 57 -4.13 16.53 21.45
N LYS A 58 -3.41 17.25 20.57
CA LYS A 58 -2.55 18.35 21.02
C LYS A 58 -2.31 19.38 19.93
N ALA A 59 -2.39 20.66 20.32
CA ALA A 59 -1.98 21.80 19.50
C ALA A 59 -0.51 22.19 19.78
N TYR A 60 0.19 22.62 18.74
CA TYR A 60 1.60 22.99 18.78
C TYR A 60 1.84 24.30 18.05
N GLY A 61 2.76 25.11 18.58
CA GLY A 61 3.24 26.33 17.94
C GLY A 61 2.16 27.39 17.77
N ASP A 62 2.28 28.15 16.68
CA ASP A 62 1.47 29.32 16.40
C ASP A 62 0.65 29.12 15.13
N ARG A 63 -0.63 29.53 15.14
CA ARG A 63 -1.42 29.63 13.91
C ARG A 63 -1.01 30.85 13.08
N LYS A 64 -0.52 31.91 13.70
CA LYS A 64 0.06 33.08 13.02
C LYS A 64 1.40 33.42 13.65
N VAL A 65 2.46 33.47 12.85
CA VAL A 65 3.79 33.90 13.32
C VAL A 65 3.82 35.37 13.73
N ALA A 66 4.79 35.75 14.56
CA ALA A 66 5.05 37.16 14.87
C ALA A 66 5.53 37.94 13.62
N GLY A 67 5.23 39.23 13.57
CA GLY A 67 5.54 40.13 12.44
C GLY A 67 4.40 40.28 11.44
N GLU A 68 3.57 39.25 11.29
CA GLU A 68 2.38 39.29 10.43
C GLU A 68 1.24 40.08 11.06
N ILE A 69 0.54 40.92 10.29
CA ILE A 69 -0.58 41.72 10.82
C ILE A 69 -1.81 40.80 11.01
N GLY A 70 -2.27 40.69 12.25
CA GLY A 70 -3.48 39.95 12.61
C GLY A 70 -4.77 40.75 12.34
N PRO A 71 -5.95 40.08 12.41
CA PRO A 71 -7.27 40.70 12.30
C PRO A 71 -7.52 41.87 13.27
N ASP A 72 -6.86 41.87 14.42
CA ASP A 72 -6.91 42.91 15.45
C ASP A 72 -5.85 44.03 15.24
N GLY A 73 -5.11 43.98 14.13
CA GLY A 73 -3.98 44.88 13.84
C GLY A 73 -2.69 44.53 14.58
N SER A 74 -2.68 43.48 15.41
CA SER A 74 -1.51 43.06 16.19
C SER A 74 -0.50 42.31 15.33
N THR A 75 0.79 42.58 15.53
CA THR A 75 1.88 41.80 14.94
C THR A 75 2.38 40.67 15.85
N ALA A 76 1.80 40.50 17.04
CA ALA A 76 2.17 39.41 17.95
C ALA A 76 1.84 38.05 17.34
N ALA A 77 2.58 37.00 17.70
CA ALA A 77 2.22 35.64 17.33
C ALA A 77 0.85 35.27 17.93
N GLU A 78 0.06 34.48 17.20
CA GLU A 78 -1.18 33.90 17.70
C GLU A 78 -0.97 32.40 17.95
N PRO A 79 -1.16 31.92 19.19
CA PRO A 79 -0.95 30.51 19.51
C PRO A 79 -1.95 29.62 18.75
N MET A 80 -1.50 28.43 18.39
CA MET A 80 -2.38 27.37 17.89
C MET A 80 -3.28 26.87 19.03
N THR A 81 -4.57 26.68 18.76
CA THR A 81 -5.53 26.10 19.72
C THR A 81 -6.28 24.93 19.09
N GLU A 82 -6.86 24.06 19.91
CA GLU A 82 -7.63 22.90 19.45
C GLU A 82 -8.86 23.29 18.59
N GLU A 83 -9.40 24.49 18.78
CA GLU A 83 -10.51 25.02 18.00
C GLU A 83 -10.08 25.72 16.69
N THR A 84 -8.77 25.75 16.40
CA THR A 84 -8.28 26.44 15.19
C THR A 84 -8.86 25.78 13.94
N ILE A 85 -9.41 26.61 13.05
CA ILE A 85 -9.99 26.18 11.78
C ILE A 85 -8.91 26.25 10.70
N PHE A 86 -8.81 25.23 9.86
CA PHE A 86 -7.84 25.14 8.78
C PHE A 86 -8.52 25.09 7.44
N ASP A 87 -7.91 25.71 6.43
CA ASP A 87 -8.20 25.38 5.03
C ASP A 87 -7.75 23.93 4.76
N MET A 88 -8.73 23.07 4.43
CA MET A 88 -8.51 21.64 4.19
C MET A 88 -7.78 21.36 2.87
N ALA A 89 -7.70 22.34 1.98
CA ALA A 89 -7.17 22.18 0.64
C ALA A 89 -7.73 20.89 0.01
N SER A 90 -6.85 20.02 -0.48
CA SER A 90 -7.24 18.78 -1.18
C SER A 90 -7.95 17.72 -0.34
N LEU A 91 -7.99 17.80 1.00
CA LEU A 91 -8.88 16.93 1.79
C LEU A 91 -10.36 17.14 1.43
N THR A 92 -10.71 18.32 0.89
CA THR A 92 -12.03 18.63 0.33
C THR A 92 -12.52 17.58 -0.67
N LYS A 93 -11.62 17.05 -1.51
CA LYS A 93 -11.93 15.99 -2.47
C LYS A 93 -12.61 14.81 -1.80
N CYS A 94 -12.07 14.39 -0.67
CA CYS A 94 -12.46 13.17 0.00
C CYS A 94 -13.66 13.40 0.92
N ILE A 95 -13.60 14.42 1.78
CA ILE A 95 -14.61 14.61 2.84
C ILE A 95 -15.91 15.27 2.34
N ALA A 96 -15.87 15.94 1.19
CA ALA A 96 -17.04 16.58 0.58
C ALA A 96 -17.39 15.96 -0.78
N THR A 97 -16.58 16.20 -1.80
CA THR A 97 -16.96 15.94 -3.20
C THR A 97 -17.11 14.44 -3.50
N ALA A 98 -16.17 13.60 -3.07
CA ALA A 98 -16.26 12.17 -3.26
C ALA A 98 -17.46 11.60 -2.50
N THR A 99 -17.65 11.96 -1.23
CA THR A 99 -18.81 11.53 -0.44
C THR A 99 -20.13 11.94 -1.09
N ALA A 100 -20.23 13.16 -1.64
CA ALA A 100 -21.39 13.61 -2.38
C ALA A 100 -21.64 12.79 -3.66
N MET A 101 -20.59 12.53 -4.45
CA MET A 101 -20.68 11.65 -5.61
C MET A 101 -21.16 10.25 -5.22
N MET A 102 -20.69 9.71 -4.10
CA MET A 102 -21.10 8.39 -3.63
C MET A 102 -22.56 8.37 -3.17
N GLN A 103 -23.07 9.42 -2.53
CA GLN A 103 -24.50 9.54 -2.23
C GLN A 103 -25.37 9.59 -3.48
N LEU A 104 -24.91 10.30 -4.52
CA LEU A 104 -25.62 10.36 -5.81
C LEU A 104 -25.58 9.01 -6.55
N TYR A 105 -24.50 8.24 -6.40
CA TYR A 105 -24.44 6.86 -6.87
C TYR A 105 -25.48 5.97 -6.16
N GLU A 106 -25.64 6.06 -4.84
CA GLU A 106 -26.68 5.31 -4.10
C GLU A 106 -28.10 5.64 -4.54
N GLN A 107 -28.31 6.87 -5.01
CA GLN A 107 -29.57 7.34 -5.57
C GLN A 107 -29.78 6.90 -7.03
N GLY A 108 -28.84 6.16 -7.63
CA GLY A 108 -28.89 5.69 -9.01
C GLY A 108 -28.71 6.79 -10.05
N LYS A 109 -28.11 7.94 -9.69
CA LYS A 109 -27.95 9.10 -10.59
C LYS A 109 -26.89 8.89 -11.67
N PHE A 110 -25.93 7.98 -11.45
CA PHE A 110 -24.92 7.58 -12.42
C PHE A 110 -24.38 6.18 -12.13
N GLN A 111 -23.62 5.63 -13.07
CA GLN A 111 -22.76 4.45 -12.91
C GLN A 111 -21.29 4.86 -13.08
N PHE A 112 -20.36 4.21 -12.37
CA PHE A 112 -18.95 4.62 -12.39
C PHE A 112 -18.31 4.58 -13.78
N ASP A 113 -18.75 3.66 -14.63
CA ASP A 113 -18.24 3.51 -15.99
C ASP A 113 -19.06 4.31 -17.03
N ASP A 114 -20.02 5.13 -16.58
CA ASP A 114 -20.64 6.13 -17.45
C ASP A 114 -19.58 7.16 -17.90
N PRO A 115 -19.59 7.56 -19.19
CA PRO A 115 -18.82 8.72 -19.63
C PRO A 115 -19.28 9.99 -18.93
N VAL A 116 -18.35 10.83 -18.49
CA VAL A 116 -18.67 12.13 -17.88
C VAL A 116 -19.50 13.00 -18.84
N ALA A 117 -19.18 12.94 -20.13
CA ALA A 117 -19.86 13.67 -21.20
C ALA A 117 -21.37 13.36 -21.29
N LYS A 118 -21.83 12.23 -20.76
CA LYS A 118 -23.26 11.89 -20.65
C LYS A 118 -24.03 12.93 -19.82
N TYR A 119 -23.39 13.48 -18.79
CA TYR A 119 -24.02 14.41 -17.84
C TYR A 119 -23.55 15.85 -18.05
N LEU A 120 -22.30 16.04 -18.49
CA LEU A 120 -21.68 17.32 -18.81
C LEU A 120 -21.20 17.31 -20.27
N PRO A 121 -22.06 17.59 -21.27
CA PRO A 121 -21.70 17.45 -22.69
C PRO A 121 -20.47 18.26 -23.12
N ALA A 122 -20.23 19.43 -22.52
CA ALA A 122 -19.04 20.24 -22.79
C ALA A 122 -17.72 19.53 -22.46
N PHE A 123 -17.75 18.55 -21.54
CA PHE A 123 -16.57 17.76 -21.19
C PHE A 123 -16.05 16.92 -22.36
N ALA A 124 -16.89 16.60 -23.36
CA ALA A 124 -16.50 15.83 -24.54
C ALA A 124 -15.36 16.46 -25.36
N ALA A 125 -15.11 17.77 -25.20
CA ALA A 125 -14.10 18.49 -25.96
C ALA A 125 -12.71 17.81 -25.88
N ASN A 126 -11.91 17.94 -26.95
CA ASN A 126 -10.50 17.53 -26.99
C ASN A 126 -10.27 16.04 -26.66
N GLY A 127 -11.13 15.14 -27.17
CA GLY A 127 -10.93 13.68 -27.12
C GLY A 127 -11.32 13.03 -25.79
N LYS A 128 -12.21 13.67 -25.03
CA LYS A 128 -12.62 13.24 -23.67
C LYS A 128 -13.96 12.51 -23.63
N GLU A 129 -14.55 12.18 -24.78
CA GLU A 129 -15.89 11.62 -24.92
C GLU A 129 -16.08 10.30 -24.17
N LYS A 130 -14.99 9.54 -23.98
CA LYS A 130 -15.01 8.21 -23.35
C LYS A 130 -14.46 8.20 -21.92
N ILE A 131 -14.01 9.33 -21.39
CA ILE A 131 -13.47 9.38 -20.02
C ILE A 131 -14.62 9.14 -19.04
N THR A 132 -14.45 8.14 -18.16
CA THR A 132 -15.48 7.71 -17.23
C THR A 132 -15.40 8.40 -15.88
N ILE A 133 -16.49 8.35 -15.11
CA ILE A 133 -16.53 8.87 -13.73
C ILE A 133 -15.51 8.14 -12.84
N ARG A 134 -15.32 6.82 -13.03
CA ARG A 134 -14.27 6.02 -12.35
C ARG A 134 -12.89 6.63 -12.57
N GLN A 135 -12.54 6.92 -13.82
CA GLN A 135 -11.24 7.49 -14.17
C GLN A 135 -11.04 8.88 -13.56
N VAL A 136 -12.11 9.68 -13.47
CA VAL A 136 -12.09 10.98 -12.77
C VAL A 136 -11.82 10.80 -11.28
N LEU A 137 -12.63 9.99 -10.58
CA LEU A 137 -12.54 9.82 -9.13
C LEU A 137 -11.26 9.12 -8.65
N THR A 138 -10.60 8.37 -9.53
CA THR A 138 -9.36 7.62 -9.25
C THR A 138 -8.11 8.25 -9.84
N HIS A 139 -8.21 9.43 -10.46
CA HIS A 139 -7.08 10.13 -11.09
C HIS A 139 -6.42 9.41 -12.29
N HIS A 140 -7.20 8.66 -13.06
CA HIS A 140 -6.78 7.96 -14.27
C HIS A 140 -7.40 8.52 -15.56
N SER A 141 -7.88 9.76 -15.55
CA SER A 141 -8.49 10.41 -16.73
C SER A 141 -7.46 10.84 -17.80
N GLY A 142 -6.17 10.91 -17.44
CA GLY A 142 -5.12 11.46 -18.29
C GLY A 142 -5.07 13.00 -18.32
N LEU A 143 -5.93 13.68 -17.56
CA LEU A 143 -5.97 15.13 -17.46
C LEU A 143 -4.72 15.71 -16.77
N ALA A 144 -4.39 16.95 -17.13
CA ALA A 144 -3.31 17.70 -16.49
C ALA A 144 -3.59 17.95 -14.99
N PRO A 145 -2.56 18.26 -14.18
CA PRO A 145 -2.74 18.49 -12.75
C PRO A 145 -3.74 19.61 -12.41
N ASP A 146 -3.78 20.70 -13.17
CA ASP A 146 -4.65 21.85 -12.92
C ASP A 146 -4.99 22.60 -14.22
N VAL A 147 -5.97 23.50 -14.16
CA VAL A 147 -6.28 24.45 -15.24
C VAL A 147 -5.17 25.50 -15.39
N SER A 148 -5.14 26.20 -16.53
CA SER A 148 -4.15 27.27 -16.73
C SER A 148 -4.48 28.49 -15.89
N LEU A 149 -3.50 28.93 -15.08
CA LEU A 149 -3.56 30.15 -14.25
C LEU A 149 -2.64 31.28 -14.77
N LYS A 150 -2.18 31.19 -16.02
CA LYS A 150 -1.20 32.11 -16.61
C LYS A 150 -1.75 33.51 -16.87
N ASP A 151 -3.06 33.63 -17.05
CA ASP A 151 -3.76 34.89 -17.29
C ASP A 151 -4.46 35.38 -16.00
N PRO A 152 -4.95 36.63 -15.94
CA PRO A 152 -5.49 37.21 -14.72
C PRO A 152 -6.96 36.87 -14.45
N TRP A 153 -7.56 35.89 -15.15
CA TRP A 153 -8.96 35.50 -14.92
C TRP A 153 -9.23 35.25 -13.43
N GLY A 154 -10.38 35.72 -12.96
CA GLY A 154 -10.87 35.47 -11.61
C GLY A 154 -10.19 36.28 -10.51
N LEU A 155 -9.10 37.00 -10.78
CA LEU A 155 -8.36 37.76 -9.75
C LEU A 155 -9.06 39.07 -9.36
N ALA A 156 -9.59 39.80 -10.35
CA ALA A 156 -10.30 41.05 -10.10
C ALA A 156 -11.69 40.83 -9.48
N ALA A 157 -12.34 39.73 -9.85
CA ALA A 157 -13.58 39.23 -9.28
C ALA A 157 -13.70 37.74 -9.61
N PRO A 158 -14.22 36.88 -8.71
CA PRO A 158 -14.38 35.47 -9.01
C PRO A 158 -15.30 35.21 -10.21
N ASP A 159 -14.95 34.22 -11.02
CA ASP A 159 -15.74 33.78 -12.17
C ASP A 159 -15.71 32.25 -12.28
N LYS A 160 -16.63 31.60 -11.57
CA LYS A 160 -16.76 30.14 -11.56
C LYS A 160 -17.02 29.55 -12.95
N ALA A 161 -17.73 30.25 -13.82
CA ALA A 161 -18.16 29.71 -15.12
C ALA A 161 -16.96 29.47 -16.04
N GLU A 162 -16.02 30.41 -16.08
CA GLU A 162 -14.79 30.26 -16.86
C GLU A 162 -13.86 29.20 -16.26
N GLY A 163 -13.79 29.04 -14.93
CA GLY A 163 -13.06 27.94 -14.29
C GLY A 163 -13.59 26.56 -14.67
N ILE A 164 -14.92 26.40 -14.68
CA ILE A 164 -15.59 25.19 -15.18
C ILE A 164 -15.27 24.98 -16.67
N LYS A 165 -15.39 26.02 -17.49
CA LYS A 165 -15.09 25.93 -18.93
C LYS A 165 -13.66 25.44 -19.18
N ARG A 166 -12.66 25.99 -18.48
CA ARG A 166 -11.26 25.55 -18.57
C ARG A 166 -11.08 24.09 -18.21
N ALA A 167 -11.74 23.61 -17.17
CA ALA A 167 -11.74 22.19 -16.81
C ALA A 167 -12.36 21.33 -17.92
N MET A 168 -13.52 21.73 -18.47
CA MET A 168 -14.20 21.02 -19.56
C MET A 168 -13.39 21.01 -20.85
N GLU A 169 -12.64 22.06 -21.16
CA GLU A 169 -11.86 22.23 -22.40
C GLU A 169 -10.41 21.71 -22.28
N THR A 170 -9.96 21.24 -21.12
CA THR A 170 -8.58 20.75 -20.97
C THR A 170 -8.31 19.52 -21.85
N THR A 171 -7.19 19.51 -22.57
CA THR A 171 -6.72 18.35 -23.33
C THR A 171 -6.00 17.35 -22.42
N PRO A 172 -6.32 16.04 -22.45
CA PRO A 172 -5.54 15.02 -21.75
C PRO A 172 -4.07 15.01 -22.18
N ILE A 173 -3.16 14.89 -21.22
CA ILE A 173 -1.71 14.78 -21.45
C ILE A 173 -1.23 13.33 -21.52
N ASN A 174 -2.10 12.37 -21.21
CA ASN A 174 -1.89 10.94 -21.39
C ASN A 174 -3.19 10.29 -21.89
N PRO A 175 -3.12 9.12 -22.56
CA PRO A 175 -4.31 8.34 -22.86
C PRO A 175 -5.12 8.03 -21.59
N PRO A 176 -6.45 8.18 -21.61
CA PRO A 176 -7.29 7.83 -20.47
C PRO A 176 -7.15 6.37 -20.04
N GLY A 177 -7.13 6.14 -18.73
CA GLY A 177 -7.00 4.82 -18.12
C GLY A 177 -5.59 4.29 -17.98
N THR A 178 -4.58 4.88 -18.66
CA THR A 178 -3.24 4.29 -18.74
C THR A 178 -2.24 4.81 -17.70
N LYS A 179 -2.45 6.00 -17.15
CA LYS A 179 -1.56 6.59 -16.13
C LYS A 179 -2.32 7.29 -15.02
N PHE A 180 -1.81 7.16 -13.81
CA PHE A 180 -2.20 7.98 -12.67
C PHE A 180 -1.60 9.38 -12.80
N VAL A 181 -2.45 10.40 -12.82
CA VAL A 181 -2.06 11.81 -12.74
C VAL A 181 -2.96 12.48 -11.70
N TYR A 182 -2.36 12.84 -10.56
CA TYR A 182 -3.08 13.60 -9.55
C TYR A 182 -3.51 14.96 -10.16
N SER A 183 -4.82 15.19 -10.20
CA SER A 183 -5.44 16.24 -11.01
C SER A 183 -6.62 16.86 -10.29
N ASP A 184 -6.56 18.17 -10.12
CA ASP A 184 -7.62 19.00 -9.57
C ASP A 184 -8.78 19.14 -10.56
N ILE A 185 -8.49 19.13 -11.87
CA ILE A 185 -9.50 19.17 -12.95
C ILE A 185 -10.50 18.01 -12.81
N ASN A 186 -10.04 16.83 -12.37
CA ASN A 186 -10.93 15.71 -12.08
C ASN A 186 -11.96 16.07 -11.01
N PHE A 187 -11.54 16.71 -9.92
CA PHE A 187 -12.46 17.03 -8.83
C PHE A 187 -13.23 18.33 -9.05
N ILE A 188 -12.74 19.27 -9.86
CA ILE A 188 -13.57 20.35 -10.42
C ILE A 188 -14.73 19.75 -11.22
N THR A 189 -14.42 18.77 -12.07
CA THR A 189 -15.43 18.03 -12.87
C THR A 189 -16.40 17.25 -11.98
N ALA A 190 -15.91 16.56 -10.95
CA ALA A 190 -16.75 15.85 -9.99
C ALA A 190 -17.68 16.82 -9.21
N GLY A 191 -17.18 17.98 -8.80
CA GLY A 191 -18.00 19.03 -8.19
C GLY A 191 -19.11 19.51 -9.13
N ALA A 192 -18.79 19.74 -10.40
CA ALA A 192 -19.79 20.10 -11.42
C ALA A 192 -20.84 19.00 -11.66
N LEU A 193 -20.44 17.71 -11.57
CA LEU A 193 -21.37 16.58 -11.62
C LEU A 193 -22.32 16.59 -10.42
N VAL A 194 -21.81 16.85 -9.21
CA VAL A 194 -22.67 16.97 -8.01
C VAL A 194 -23.73 18.06 -8.21
N GLU A 195 -23.32 19.24 -8.67
CA GLU A 195 -24.27 20.35 -8.90
C GLU A 195 -25.29 20.01 -10.00
N LYS A 196 -24.83 19.39 -11.08
CA LYS A 196 -25.68 18.99 -12.21
C LYS A 196 -26.71 17.92 -11.83
N LEU A 197 -26.31 16.93 -11.06
CA LEU A 197 -27.13 15.74 -10.74
C LEU A 197 -28.05 15.94 -9.54
N SER A 198 -27.65 16.80 -8.58
CA SER A 198 -28.47 17.13 -7.41
C SER A 198 -29.38 18.34 -7.63
N GLY A 199 -28.95 19.31 -8.46
CA GLY A 199 -29.61 20.61 -8.58
C GLY A 199 -29.29 21.59 -7.44
N GLU A 200 -28.42 21.22 -6.50
CA GLU A 200 -27.95 22.05 -5.39
C GLU A 200 -26.49 22.49 -5.65
N SER A 201 -26.10 23.69 -5.17
CA SER A 201 -24.69 24.08 -5.23
C SER A 201 -23.85 23.19 -4.30
N LEU A 202 -22.59 22.95 -4.65
CA LEU A 202 -21.75 21.97 -3.95
C LEU A 202 -21.60 22.27 -2.45
N ASP A 203 -21.50 23.54 -2.08
CA ASP A 203 -21.41 24.00 -0.69
C ASP A 203 -22.68 23.69 0.12
N VAL A 204 -23.85 23.89 -0.49
CA VAL A 204 -25.15 23.59 0.14
C VAL A 204 -25.33 22.08 0.26
N TYR A 205 -25.03 21.33 -0.80
CA TYR A 205 -25.16 19.88 -0.80
C TYR A 205 -24.28 19.26 0.30
N ALA A 206 -23.00 19.63 0.37
CA ALA A 206 -22.08 19.08 1.35
C ALA A 206 -22.50 19.40 2.79
N GLN A 207 -22.93 20.64 3.05
CA GLN A 207 -23.38 21.04 4.38
C GLN A 207 -24.61 20.24 4.84
N LYS A 208 -25.65 20.16 4.00
CA LYS A 208 -26.95 19.55 4.32
C LYS A 208 -26.93 18.02 4.37
N HIS A 209 -26.18 17.39 3.46
CA HIS A 209 -26.24 15.92 3.28
C HIS A 209 -25.05 15.19 3.88
N ILE A 210 -23.99 15.90 4.30
CA ILE A 210 -22.77 15.29 4.84
C ILE A 210 -22.44 15.86 6.22
N PHE A 211 -22.16 17.15 6.32
CA PHE A 211 -21.62 17.73 7.55
C PHE A 211 -22.66 17.83 8.68
N GLU A 212 -23.88 18.28 8.38
CA GLU A 212 -24.96 18.35 9.38
C GLU A 212 -25.37 16.96 9.91
N PRO A 213 -25.61 15.94 9.06
CA PRO A 213 -25.91 14.58 9.53
C PRO A 213 -24.78 13.97 10.40
N LEU A 214 -23.52 14.31 10.11
CA LEU A 214 -22.36 13.90 10.89
C LEU A 214 -22.12 14.76 12.13
N GLN A 215 -22.84 15.88 12.31
CA GLN A 215 -22.63 16.86 13.38
C GLN A 215 -21.24 17.53 13.33
N MET A 216 -20.69 17.70 12.13
CA MET A 216 -19.46 18.46 11.89
C MET A 216 -19.76 19.96 11.86
N THR A 217 -20.02 20.55 13.04
CA THR A 217 -20.56 21.92 13.16
C THR A 217 -19.55 23.02 12.82
N HIS A 218 -18.26 22.72 12.73
CA HIS A 218 -17.19 23.66 12.36
C HIS A 218 -16.63 23.39 10.96
N THR A 219 -17.26 22.49 10.20
CA THR A 219 -16.86 22.14 8.84
C THR A 219 -17.80 22.74 7.82
N ARG A 220 -17.25 23.43 6.81
CA ARG A 220 -18.03 24.09 5.76
C ARG A 220 -17.16 24.56 4.61
N TYR A 221 -17.78 24.82 3.47
CA TYR A 221 -17.22 25.76 2.50
C TYR A 221 -17.40 27.20 2.99
N LEU A 222 -16.54 28.13 2.54
CA LEU A 222 -16.70 29.57 2.75
C LEU A 222 -16.83 30.31 1.42
N PRO A 223 -18.02 30.28 0.76
CA PRO A 223 -18.23 30.91 -0.54
C PRO A 223 -18.07 32.42 -0.46
N PHE A 224 -17.35 33.00 -1.43
CA PHE A 224 -17.06 34.42 -1.50
C PHE A 224 -18.33 35.30 -1.41
N ASP A 225 -19.42 34.86 -2.04
CA ASP A 225 -20.68 35.62 -2.07
C ASP A 225 -21.61 35.40 -0.88
N LYS A 226 -21.33 34.42 -0.01
CA LYS A 226 -22.17 34.10 1.15
C LYS A 226 -21.58 34.57 2.48
N VAL A 227 -20.44 35.27 2.48
CA VAL A 227 -19.91 35.88 3.71
C VAL A 227 -20.83 37.01 4.19
N CYS A 228 -21.02 37.10 5.50
CA CYS A 228 -21.89 38.05 6.16
C CYS A 228 -21.15 38.73 7.33
N GLY A 229 -21.08 40.05 7.32
CA GLY A 229 -20.45 40.83 8.40
C GLY A 229 -18.95 40.59 8.55
N HIS A 230 -18.28 41.51 9.23
CA HIS A 230 -16.85 41.47 9.60
C HIS A 230 -15.85 41.04 8.49
N ALA A 231 -16.21 41.21 7.23
CA ALA A 231 -15.42 40.79 6.09
C ALA A 231 -15.64 41.74 4.90
N LYS A 232 -14.54 42.09 4.24
CA LYS A 232 -14.50 42.89 3.02
C LYS A 232 -14.01 42.03 1.86
N LYS A 233 -14.60 42.23 0.69
CA LYS A 233 -14.19 41.60 -0.57
C LYS A 233 -13.08 42.43 -1.23
N VAL A 234 -11.94 41.81 -1.53
CA VAL A 234 -10.79 42.43 -2.20
C VAL A 234 -10.35 41.50 -3.34
N GLY A 235 -10.69 41.87 -4.57
CA GLY A 235 -10.52 40.98 -5.72
C GLY A 235 -11.30 39.68 -5.52
N ALA A 236 -10.58 38.55 -5.56
CA ALA A 236 -11.11 37.22 -5.30
C ALA A 236 -11.05 36.76 -3.83
N ALA A 237 -10.53 37.59 -2.92
CA ALA A 237 -10.30 37.24 -1.53
C ALA A 237 -11.24 37.99 -0.56
N LEU A 238 -11.45 37.36 0.59
CA LEU A 238 -12.06 37.92 1.79
C LEU A 238 -10.96 38.39 2.75
N VAL A 239 -11.10 39.62 3.22
CA VAL A 239 -10.24 40.26 4.23
C VAL A 239 -11.08 40.55 5.47
N TYR A 240 -10.60 40.22 6.66
CA TYR A 240 -11.30 40.57 7.90
C TYR A 240 -11.42 42.09 8.04
N GLU A 241 -12.60 42.58 8.40
CA GLU A 241 -12.84 43.98 8.69
C GLU A 241 -13.55 44.07 10.04
N ASP A 242 -12.89 44.62 11.06
CA ASP A 242 -13.53 44.79 12.35
C ASP A 242 -14.62 45.87 12.25
N SER A 243 -15.86 45.48 12.53
CA SER A 243 -17.02 46.35 12.42
C SER A 243 -17.83 46.30 13.71
N LYS A 244 -18.22 47.46 14.22
CA LYS A 244 -19.10 47.55 15.40
C LYS A 244 -20.57 47.32 15.05
N ALA A 245 -20.91 47.10 13.79
CA ALA A 245 -22.29 46.88 13.36
C ALA A 245 -22.78 45.50 13.79
N MET A 246 -24.02 45.41 14.28
CA MET A 246 -24.66 44.12 14.54
C MET A 246 -25.15 43.51 13.24
N TYR A 247 -24.66 42.30 12.92
CA TYR A 247 -25.09 41.55 11.74
C TYR A 247 -26.01 40.40 12.15
N LYS A 248 -27.18 40.30 11.51
CA LYS A 248 -28.00 39.09 11.51
C LYS A 248 -27.77 38.37 10.19
N CYS A 249 -26.95 37.33 10.23
CA CYS A 249 -26.65 36.52 9.05
C CYS A 249 -27.86 35.64 8.71
N ALA A 250 -28.25 35.65 7.43
CA ALA A 250 -29.29 34.78 6.93
C ALA A 250 -28.85 33.31 7.02
N GLU A 251 -29.82 32.41 7.03
CA GLU A 251 -29.55 30.97 6.90
C GLU A 251 -28.66 30.73 5.66
N TRP A 252 -27.66 29.85 5.79
CA TRP A 252 -26.68 29.55 4.74
C TRP A 252 -25.72 30.69 4.35
N THR A 253 -25.62 31.74 5.18
CA THR A 253 -24.53 32.75 5.12
C THR A 253 -23.56 32.56 6.28
N TRP A 254 -22.31 32.98 6.07
CA TRP A 254 -21.21 32.70 6.99
C TRP A 254 -20.71 33.96 7.68
N PRO A 255 -20.72 34.01 9.02
CA PRO A 255 -20.29 35.21 9.72
C PRO A 255 -18.78 35.40 9.54
N GLY A 256 -18.34 36.60 9.15
CA GLY A 256 -16.91 36.95 9.07
C GLY A 256 -16.17 36.86 10.41
N THR A 257 -16.91 36.74 11.52
CA THR A 257 -16.36 36.45 12.86
C THR A 257 -15.63 35.11 12.95
N LEU A 258 -15.77 34.23 11.95
CA LEU A 258 -14.98 33.00 11.85
C LEU A 258 -13.53 33.25 11.41
N ILE A 259 -13.26 34.32 10.64
CA ILE A 259 -11.95 34.58 10.02
C ILE A 259 -10.82 34.66 11.07
N PRO A 260 -11.00 35.32 12.23
CA PRO A 260 -9.98 35.32 13.28
C PRO A 260 -9.70 33.93 13.88
N GLY A 261 -10.62 32.97 13.80
CA GLY A 261 -10.38 31.60 14.24
C GLY A 261 -9.63 30.73 13.22
N ILE A 262 -9.50 31.19 11.97
CA ILE A 262 -8.88 30.45 10.87
C ILE A 262 -7.37 30.67 10.88
N ALA A 263 -6.59 29.59 10.76
CA ALA A 263 -5.16 29.66 10.54
C ALA A 263 -4.85 30.31 9.18
N PRO A 264 -4.07 31.41 9.13
CA PRO A 264 -3.61 31.97 7.86
C PRO A 264 -2.70 30.99 7.11
N THR A 265 -2.64 31.14 5.79
CA THR A 265 -1.90 30.23 4.91
C THR A 265 -0.63 30.85 4.33
N ALA A 266 -0.72 31.77 3.38
CA ALA A 266 0.43 32.46 2.83
C ALA A 266 0.01 33.84 2.31
N HIS A 267 0.99 34.68 1.99
CA HIS A 267 0.74 35.87 1.19
C HIS A 267 0.33 35.45 -0.22
N ASP A 268 -0.68 36.13 -0.76
CA ASP A 268 -1.14 35.92 -2.12
C ASP A 268 -0.10 36.40 -3.12
N ASP A 269 0.52 35.45 -3.81
CA ASP A 269 1.58 35.69 -4.78
C ASP A 269 1.10 35.51 -6.23
N GLU A 270 -0.22 35.48 -6.46
CA GLU A 270 -0.75 35.27 -7.78
C GLU A 270 -0.49 36.46 -8.70
N LEU A 271 0.31 36.19 -9.74
CA LEU A 271 0.75 37.14 -10.75
C LEU A 271 1.45 38.37 -10.14
N ASN A 272 0.76 39.50 -10.01
CA ASN A 272 1.32 40.77 -9.55
C ASN A 272 0.22 41.74 -9.10
N ALA A 273 0.65 42.80 -8.40
CA ALA A 273 -0.24 43.84 -7.85
C ALA A 273 -1.03 44.63 -8.91
N GLN A 274 -0.63 44.62 -10.18
CA GLN A 274 -1.35 45.31 -11.26
C GLN A 274 -2.67 44.61 -11.61
N VAL A 275 -2.73 43.29 -11.45
CA VAL A 275 -3.89 42.48 -11.84
C VAL A 275 -4.56 41.74 -10.68
N ASN A 276 -3.85 41.58 -9.55
CA ASN A 276 -4.38 40.97 -8.34
C ASN A 276 -4.56 42.04 -7.23
N PRO A 277 -5.80 42.46 -6.91
CA PRO A 277 -6.07 43.42 -5.85
C PRO A 277 -5.66 42.97 -4.45
N HIS A 278 -5.48 41.66 -4.23
CA HIS A 278 -5.08 41.06 -2.96
C HIS A 278 -3.60 40.65 -2.95
N PHE A 279 -2.81 41.06 -3.97
CA PHE A 279 -1.39 40.70 -4.06
C PHE A 279 -0.61 41.10 -2.81
N ASP A 280 0.25 40.19 -2.35
CA ASP A 280 1.10 40.29 -1.17
C ASP A 280 0.34 40.57 0.14
N GLN A 281 -0.94 40.19 0.20
CA GLN A 281 -1.74 40.21 1.42
C GLN A 281 -1.92 38.79 1.97
N LEU A 282 -1.92 38.67 3.30
CA LEU A 282 -2.06 37.40 3.99
C LEU A 282 -3.44 36.78 3.76
N ILE A 283 -3.45 35.56 3.21
CA ILE A 283 -4.68 34.81 2.99
C ILE A 283 -5.16 34.21 4.32
N ARG A 284 -6.31 34.69 4.80
CA ARG A 284 -7.00 34.18 6.00
C ARG A 284 -8.51 34.25 5.80
N GLY A 285 -9.20 33.12 5.91
CA GLY A 285 -10.65 33.03 5.64
C GLY A 285 -11.03 32.96 4.16
N SER A 286 -10.05 33.05 3.26
CA SER A 286 -10.19 32.68 1.85
C SER A 286 -9.44 31.39 1.60
N VAL A 287 -9.91 30.59 0.64
CA VAL A 287 -9.21 29.37 0.23
C VAL A 287 -7.83 29.75 -0.34
N HIS A 288 -6.82 28.97 0.02
CA HIS A 288 -5.46 29.14 -0.46
C HIS A 288 -5.33 28.78 -1.94
N ASP A 289 -6.00 27.70 -2.35
CA ASP A 289 -5.99 27.18 -3.73
C ASP A 289 -6.39 28.28 -4.74
N PRO A 290 -5.47 28.69 -5.63
CA PRO A 290 -5.70 29.75 -6.60
C PRO A 290 -6.92 29.54 -7.50
N THR A 291 -7.05 28.34 -8.06
CA THR A 291 -8.16 27.98 -8.96
C THR A 291 -9.51 28.11 -8.24
N THR A 292 -9.61 27.56 -7.04
CA THR A 292 -10.84 27.62 -6.22
C THR A 292 -11.16 29.05 -5.79
N ARG A 293 -10.15 29.84 -5.42
CA ARG A 293 -10.32 31.25 -5.04
C ARG A 293 -10.89 32.06 -6.20
N ARG A 294 -10.30 31.92 -7.40
CA ARG A 294 -10.80 32.53 -8.66
C ARG A 294 -12.19 32.04 -9.07
N MET A 295 -12.64 30.88 -8.58
CA MET A 295 -13.99 30.34 -8.79
C MET A 295 -15.00 30.71 -7.69
N GLY A 296 -14.62 31.53 -6.70
CA GLY A 296 -15.52 32.00 -5.65
C GLY A 296 -15.50 31.15 -4.38
N SER A 297 -14.37 30.48 -4.13
CA SER A 297 -14.09 29.66 -2.94
C SER A 297 -14.86 28.34 -2.83
N VAL A 298 -15.53 27.90 -3.90
CA VAL A 298 -16.26 26.61 -3.95
C VAL A 298 -15.90 25.85 -5.22
N ALA A 299 -15.10 24.80 -5.07
CA ALA A 299 -14.80 23.83 -6.11
C ALA A 299 -14.73 22.41 -5.52
N GLY A 300 -14.78 21.39 -6.37
CA GLY A 300 -14.77 20.02 -5.86
C GLY A 300 -13.40 19.57 -5.36
N HIS A 301 -12.32 20.27 -5.71
CA HIS A 301 -10.96 19.89 -5.34
C HIS A 301 -10.41 20.59 -4.08
N ALA A 302 -10.95 21.75 -3.71
CA ALA A 302 -10.60 22.54 -2.52
C ALA A 302 -11.74 23.50 -2.09
N GLY A 303 -11.64 24.11 -0.91
CA GLY A 303 -12.57 25.14 -0.42
C GLY A 303 -13.26 24.83 0.91
N VAL A 304 -13.12 23.60 1.44
CA VAL A 304 -13.64 23.26 2.77
C VAL A 304 -12.67 23.75 3.85
N PHE A 305 -13.23 24.29 4.91
CA PHE A 305 -12.57 24.63 6.17
C PHE A 305 -13.09 23.72 7.28
N SER A 306 -12.22 23.30 8.19
CA SER A 306 -12.58 22.40 9.30
C SER A 306 -11.65 22.53 10.50
N THR A 307 -12.10 22.05 11.66
CA THR A 307 -11.26 21.77 12.83
C THR A 307 -10.76 20.32 12.83
N ALA A 308 -9.78 20.00 13.67
CA ALA A 308 -9.29 18.63 13.82
C ALA A 308 -10.35 17.71 14.44
N GLN A 309 -11.18 18.25 15.34
CA GLN A 309 -12.27 17.53 16.00
C GLN A 309 -13.34 17.06 14.99
N ASP A 310 -13.77 17.91 14.06
CA ASP A 310 -14.77 17.51 13.07
C ASP A 310 -14.22 16.45 12.10
N VAL A 311 -12.96 16.59 11.68
CA VAL A 311 -12.29 15.57 10.85
C VAL A 311 -12.21 14.23 11.59
N ALA A 312 -12.00 14.25 12.91
CA ALA A 312 -12.03 13.05 13.74
C ALA A 312 -13.42 12.40 13.81
N ILE A 313 -14.50 13.20 13.88
CA ILE A 313 -15.89 12.69 13.80
C ILE A 313 -16.13 11.98 12.47
N TYR A 314 -15.74 12.62 11.36
CA TYR A 314 -15.83 12.02 10.02
C TYR A 314 -15.08 10.69 9.96
N ALA A 315 -13.82 10.66 10.43
CA ALA A 315 -12.96 9.49 10.38
C ALA A 315 -13.54 8.34 11.21
N GLN A 316 -13.94 8.58 12.45
CA GLN A 316 -14.47 7.53 13.32
C GLN A 316 -15.80 6.99 12.79
N ALA A 317 -16.72 7.85 12.35
CA ALA A 317 -17.99 7.41 11.77
C ALA A 317 -17.76 6.53 10.52
N LEU A 318 -16.78 6.89 9.68
CA LEU A 318 -16.40 6.10 8.51
C LEU A 318 -15.88 4.72 8.92
N LEU A 319 -14.93 4.66 9.85
CA LEU A 319 -14.35 3.41 10.35
C LEU A 319 -15.41 2.51 11.00
N ASP A 320 -16.31 3.09 11.80
CA ASP A 320 -17.42 2.39 12.42
C ASP A 320 -18.35 1.77 11.36
N LYS A 321 -18.67 2.53 10.30
CA LYS A 321 -19.54 2.04 9.23
C LYS A 321 -18.91 0.90 8.44
N LEU A 322 -17.60 0.96 8.15
CA LEU A 322 -16.86 -0.11 7.48
C LEU A 322 -16.84 -1.39 8.34
N ALA A 323 -16.69 -1.24 9.65
CA ALA A 323 -16.66 -2.36 10.59
C ALA A 323 -18.06 -2.90 10.97
N GLY A 324 -19.14 -2.35 10.40
CA GLY A 324 -20.51 -2.74 10.75
C GLY A 324 -20.94 -2.32 12.16
N ARG A 325 -20.22 -1.38 12.79
CA ARG A 325 -20.59 -0.78 14.08
C ARG A 325 -21.65 0.31 13.88
N PRO A 326 -22.42 0.66 14.92
CA PRO A 326 -23.35 1.79 14.85
C PRO A 326 -22.63 3.06 14.40
N SER A 327 -23.12 3.69 13.34
CA SER A 327 -22.50 4.86 12.73
C SER A 327 -23.54 5.75 12.05
N SER A 328 -23.38 7.07 12.19
CA SER A 328 -24.15 8.09 11.49
C SER A 328 -23.61 8.38 10.08
N PHE A 329 -22.56 7.68 9.62
CA PHE A 329 -21.95 7.97 8.33
C PHE A 329 -22.97 7.85 7.19
N PRO A 330 -23.11 8.88 6.33
CA PRO A 330 -24.27 9.03 5.45
C PRO A 330 -24.10 8.28 4.12
N LEU A 331 -23.63 7.03 4.18
CA LEU A 331 -23.55 6.05 3.10
C LEU A 331 -23.88 4.65 3.63
N LYS A 332 -24.29 3.74 2.73
CA LYS A 332 -24.34 2.30 2.99
C LYS A 332 -22.92 1.73 3.07
N THR A 333 -22.76 0.64 3.79
CA THR A 333 -21.44 0.00 4.00
C THR A 333 -20.84 -0.47 2.68
N GLU A 334 -21.65 -0.98 1.76
CA GLU A 334 -21.22 -1.48 0.44
C GLU A 334 -20.65 -0.34 -0.41
N THR A 335 -21.33 0.81 -0.43
CA THR A 335 -20.87 2.01 -1.13
C THR A 335 -19.60 2.57 -0.52
N LEU A 336 -19.53 2.60 0.81
CA LEU A 336 -18.35 3.10 1.51
C LEU A 336 -17.12 2.21 1.30
N LYS A 337 -17.31 0.89 1.15
CA LYS A 337 -16.22 -0.03 0.75
C LYS A 337 -15.59 0.39 -0.57
N LEU A 338 -16.38 0.82 -1.56
CA LEU A 338 -15.84 1.32 -2.85
C LEU A 338 -14.98 2.59 -2.70
N MET A 339 -15.26 3.42 -1.69
CA MET A 339 -14.39 4.58 -1.40
C MET A 339 -13.04 4.16 -0.82
N ALA A 340 -13.02 3.07 -0.06
CA ALA A 340 -11.89 2.64 0.75
C ALA A 340 -11.08 1.48 0.11
N GLN A 341 -11.58 0.87 -0.97
CA GLN A 341 -10.94 -0.22 -1.71
C GLN A 341 -10.39 0.25 -3.06
N PRO A 342 -9.43 -0.47 -3.65
CA PRO A 342 -8.91 -0.14 -4.98
C PRO A 342 -9.99 -0.24 -6.07
N GLU A 343 -10.27 0.88 -6.73
CA GLU A 343 -11.27 1.05 -7.79
C GLU A 343 -10.68 1.65 -9.08
N GLN A 344 -9.35 1.77 -9.14
CA GLN A 344 -8.63 2.19 -10.35
C GLN A 344 -8.92 1.25 -11.54
N PRO A 345 -8.67 1.68 -12.79
CA PRO A 345 -8.77 0.80 -13.95
C PRO A 345 -8.00 -0.51 -13.75
N THR A 346 -8.57 -1.62 -14.23
CA THR A 346 -7.93 -2.94 -14.12
C THR A 346 -6.53 -2.89 -14.73
N GLY A 347 -5.55 -3.50 -14.05
CA GLY A 347 -4.15 -3.50 -14.49
C GLY A 347 -3.33 -2.28 -14.07
N ALA A 348 -3.95 -1.19 -13.59
CA ALA A 348 -3.22 -0.01 -13.14
C ALA A 348 -2.39 -0.26 -11.87
N LYS A 349 -1.17 0.31 -11.84
CA LYS A 349 -0.18 0.11 -10.78
C LYS A 349 -0.59 0.70 -9.42
N TYR A 350 -1.13 1.92 -9.41
CA TYR A 350 -1.38 2.67 -8.17
C TYR A 350 -2.81 2.45 -7.66
N LEU A 351 -2.92 2.21 -6.36
CA LEU A 351 -4.19 1.85 -5.73
C LEU A 351 -4.93 3.10 -5.26
N ARG A 352 -6.16 3.29 -5.75
CA ARG A 352 -7.02 4.42 -5.42
C ARG A 352 -8.44 3.94 -5.22
N GLY A 353 -9.07 4.34 -4.12
CA GLY A 353 -10.52 4.27 -4.01
C GLY A 353 -11.19 5.51 -4.60
N TYR A 354 -12.51 5.56 -4.55
CA TYR A 354 -13.23 6.77 -4.97
C TYR A 354 -12.99 7.92 -3.97
N GLY A 355 -12.08 8.82 -4.34
CA GLY A 355 -11.65 9.95 -3.51
C GLY A 355 -10.39 9.69 -2.69
N TRP A 356 -10.21 8.49 -2.14
CA TRP A 356 -9.11 8.21 -1.22
C TRP A 356 -7.85 7.67 -1.90
N ASP A 357 -6.70 8.02 -1.32
CA ASP A 357 -5.41 7.43 -1.64
C ASP A 357 -5.21 6.15 -0.82
N ILE A 358 -4.73 5.07 -1.45
CA ILE A 358 -4.43 3.79 -0.77
C ILE A 358 -2.93 3.51 -0.89
N ASP A 359 -2.42 3.44 -2.12
CA ASP A 359 -1.00 3.19 -2.40
C ASP A 359 -0.58 3.84 -3.72
N SER A 360 -0.25 5.12 -3.64
CA SER A 360 0.28 5.93 -4.71
C SER A 360 1.57 6.64 -4.27
N PRO A 361 2.25 7.36 -5.18
CA PRO A 361 3.42 8.16 -4.80
C PRO A 361 3.13 9.20 -3.71
N TYR A 362 1.85 9.56 -3.47
CA TYR A 362 1.42 10.53 -2.46
C TYR A 362 1.03 9.91 -1.11
N SER A 363 1.02 8.58 -0.97
CA SER A 363 0.57 7.86 0.24
C SER A 363 1.58 7.88 1.41
N ARG A 364 2.59 8.76 1.37
CA ARG A 364 3.56 8.91 2.47
C ARG A 364 2.96 9.18 3.86
N PRO A 365 1.80 9.85 4.02
CA PRO A 365 1.15 9.98 5.32
C PRO A 365 0.77 8.66 5.99
N ARG A 366 0.74 7.54 5.24
CA ARG A 366 0.57 6.19 5.80
C ARG A 366 1.63 5.84 6.84
N GLY A 367 2.85 6.35 6.69
CA GLY A 367 3.99 5.87 7.47
C GLY A 367 4.38 4.44 7.09
N ASP A 368 5.22 3.83 7.93
CA ASP A 368 5.92 2.58 7.61
C ASP A 368 5.20 1.34 8.17
N LEU A 369 4.34 1.53 9.17
CA LEU A 369 3.69 0.44 9.90
C LEU A 369 2.26 0.17 9.44
N PHE A 370 1.48 1.19 9.10
CA PHE A 370 0.13 0.95 8.60
C PHE A 370 0.19 0.23 7.24
N PRO A 371 -0.55 -0.87 7.05
CA PRO A 371 -0.45 -1.69 5.86
C PRO A 371 -1.10 -1.02 4.65
N VAL A 372 -0.71 -1.47 3.44
CA VAL A 372 -1.48 -1.15 2.23
C VAL A 372 -2.87 -1.76 2.38
N GLY A 373 -3.91 -0.93 2.29
CA GLY A 373 -5.28 -1.25 2.74
C GLY A 373 -5.80 -0.25 3.76
N SER A 374 -4.90 0.38 4.52
CA SER A 374 -5.17 1.70 5.10
C SER A 374 -5.20 2.76 3.98
N PHE A 375 -5.91 3.86 4.20
CA PHE A 375 -6.14 4.87 3.18
C PHE A 375 -6.26 6.27 3.77
N GLY A 376 -6.05 7.29 2.96
CA GLY A 376 -6.10 8.67 3.42
C GLY A 376 -5.86 9.70 2.32
N HIS A 377 -5.60 10.93 2.73
CA HIS A 377 -5.28 12.01 1.80
C HIS A 377 -4.53 13.16 2.50
N THR A 378 -3.93 14.04 1.70
CA THR A 378 -3.30 15.28 2.17
C THR A 378 -3.96 16.53 1.59
N GLY A 379 -3.71 17.68 2.23
CA GLY A 379 -3.92 19.01 1.69
C GLY A 379 -2.62 19.78 1.57
N PHE A 380 -2.52 20.62 0.54
CA PHE A 380 -1.33 21.43 0.24
C PHE A 380 -0.93 22.35 1.39
N THR A 381 -1.91 22.86 2.14
CA THR A 381 -1.74 23.76 3.28
C THR A 381 -1.01 23.15 4.48
N GLY A 382 -0.85 21.82 4.53
CA GLY A 382 -0.23 21.11 5.65
C GLY A 382 -1.14 20.07 6.31
N THR A 383 -2.36 19.90 5.80
CA THR A 383 -3.37 19.03 6.40
C THR A 383 -3.24 17.59 5.91
N SER A 384 -3.64 16.61 6.72
CA SER A 384 -3.72 15.20 6.33
C SER A 384 -4.62 14.40 7.27
N LEU A 385 -5.28 13.40 6.70
CA LEU A 385 -6.02 12.35 7.41
C LEU A 385 -5.60 11.01 6.83
N TRP A 386 -5.20 10.07 7.69
CA TRP A 386 -4.94 8.68 7.33
C TRP A 386 -5.73 7.75 8.26
N MET A 387 -6.32 6.68 7.73
CA MET A 387 -7.25 5.79 8.42
C MET A 387 -6.91 4.33 8.13
N ASP A 388 -6.96 3.50 9.15
CA ASP A 388 -6.79 2.05 9.04
C ASP A 388 -7.99 1.31 9.65
N PRO A 389 -8.88 0.75 8.80
CA PRO A 389 -10.05 0.01 9.27
C PRO A 389 -9.72 -1.22 10.10
N ARG A 390 -8.57 -1.88 9.85
CA ARG A 390 -8.23 -3.12 10.56
C ARG A 390 -7.88 -2.88 12.02
N SER A 391 -7.14 -1.80 12.30
CA SER A 391 -6.82 -1.39 13.68
C SER A 391 -7.80 -0.40 14.29
N ASN A 392 -8.84 0.00 13.56
CA ASN A 392 -9.78 1.04 13.97
C ASN A 392 -9.05 2.32 14.42
N THR A 393 -8.07 2.75 13.62
CA THR A 393 -7.18 3.87 13.96
C THR A 393 -7.24 4.95 12.88
N TYR A 394 -7.16 6.20 13.29
CA TYR A 394 -6.91 7.32 12.38
C TYR A 394 -5.86 8.28 12.93
N VAL A 395 -5.15 8.93 12.01
CA VAL A 395 -4.10 9.91 12.28
C VAL A 395 -4.42 11.18 11.50
N ILE A 396 -4.58 12.28 12.23
CA ILE A 396 -4.82 13.61 11.68
C ILE A 396 -3.64 14.50 12.03
N LEU A 397 -3.13 15.23 11.04
CA LEU A 397 -2.26 16.39 11.23
C LEU A 397 -2.88 17.55 10.45
N LEU A 398 -3.40 18.55 11.16
CA LEU A 398 -3.81 19.82 10.55
C LEU A 398 -2.76 20.87 10.85
N ALA A 399 -2.01 21.28 9.83
CA ALA A 399 -0.99 22.32 9.93
C ALA A 399 -1.24 23.39 8.87
N ASN A 400 -0.73 24.60 9.13
CA ASN A 400 -0.58 25.67 8.16
C ASN A 400 0.89 25.78 7.72
N ALA A 401 1.41 24.68 7.19
CA ALA A 401 2.82 24.48 6.88
C ALA A 401 3.40 25.45 5.83
N ILE A 402 2.54 26.09 5.04
CA ILE A 402 2.93 27.09 4.05
C ILE A 402 2.98 28.53 4.61
N HIS A 403 2.77 28.70 5.93
CA HIS A 403 2.77 30.00 6.61
C HIS A 403 4.06 30.28 7.40
N PRO A 404 4.89 31.28 7.08
CA PRO A 404 4.90 32.04 5.83
C PRO A 404 5.47 31.20 4.67
N LYS A 405 5.38 31.74 3.45
CA LYS A 405 5.80 31.08 2.22
C LYS A 405 7.28 30.67 2.24
N GLY A 406 7.61 29.59 1.52
CA GLY A 406 9.00 29.14 1.30
C GLY A 406 9.49 28.07 2.27
N ARG A 407 8.62 27.58 3.17
CA ARG A 407 8.92 26.48 4.07
C ARG A 407 9.06 25.14 3.33
N PRO A 408 9.91 24.22 3.83
CA PRO A 408 10.06 22.91 3.23
C PRO A 408 8.79 22.06 3.38
N PRO A 409 8.51 21.11 2.46
CA PRO A 409 7.34 20.24 2.56
C PRO A 409 7.36 19.37 3.81
N ILE A 410 6.25 19.32 4.56
CA ILE A 410 6.08 18.46 5.74
C ILE A 410 5.67 17.02 5.41
N THR A 411 5.77 16.59 4.14
CA THR A 411 5.39 15.24 3.72
C THR A 411 6.10 14.13 4.53
N PRO A 412 7.41 14.21 4.85
CA PRO A 412 8.06 13.23 5.71
C PRO A 412 7.53 13.24 7.15
N LEU A 413 7.19 14.42 7.69
CA LEU A 413 6.68 14.56 9.06
C LEU A 413 5.36 13.81 9.24
N ARG A 414 4.43 13.92 8.27
CA ARG A 414 3.15 13.21 8.30
C ARG A 414 3.33 11.69 8.48
N GLY A 415 4.19 11.08 7.67
CA GLY A 415 4.49 9.65 7.75
C GLY A 415 5.16 9.26 9.07
N LYS A 416 6.11 10.07 9.56
CA LYS A 416 6.75 9.83 10.86
C LYS A 416 5.76 9.89 12.02
N ILE A 417 4.80 10.81 12.01
CA ILE A 417 3.75 10.89 13.02
C ILE A 417 2.86 9.65 12.96
N ALA A 418 2.48 9.18 11.76
CA ALA A 418 1.71 7.95 11.62
C ALA A 418 2.48 6.71 12.11
N THR A 419 3.77 6.59 11.76
CA THR A 419 4.65 5.53 12.29
C THR A 419 4.74 5.59 13.82
N ALA A 420 4.98 6.77 14.40
CA ALA A 420 5.06 6.96 15.85
C ALA A 420 3.74 6.62 16.56
N ALA A 421 2.60 6.98 15.95
CA ALA A 421 1.28 6.62 16.47
C ALA A 421 1.07 5.10 16.48
N ALA A 422 1.38 4.41 15.37
CA ALA A 422 1.31 2.95 15.31
C ALA A 422 2.24 2.27 16.33
N GLN A 423 3.45 2.81 16.55
CA GLN A 423 4.38 2.30 17.57
C GLN A 423 3.84 2.49 19.00
N ALA A 424 3.32 3.68 19.32
CA ALA A 424 2.73 3.97 20.63
C ALA A 424 1.51 3.09 20.95
N LEU A 425 0.77 2.71 19.91
CA LEU A 425 -0.37 1.79 19.97
C LEU A 425 0.04 0.31 19.87
N ASN A 426 1.33 0.00 19.70
CA ASN A 426 1.86 -1.34 19.47
C ASN A 426 1.17 -2.07 18.29
N LEU A 427 0.89 -1.36 17.20
CA LEU A 427 0.24 -1.91 16.01
C LEU A 427 1.28 -2.45 15.02
N TYR A 428 1.01 -3.62 14.46
CA TYR A 428 1.80 -4.23 13.37
C TYR A 428 3.30 -4.41 13.68
N THR A 429 3.63 -4.59 14.96
CA THR A 429 4.99 -4.90 15.44
C THR A 429 5.13 -6.42 15.73
N PRO A 430 6.34 -7.00 15.60
CA PRO A 430 6.57 -8.40 15.92
C PRO A 430 6.14 -8.73 17.36
N GLY A 431 5.29 -9.75 17.52
CA GLY A 431 4.75 -10.17 18.82
C GLY A 431 3.56 -9.35 19.34
N SER A 432 3.09 -8.34 18.59
CA SER A 432 1.83 -7.67 18.90
C SER A 432 0.63 -8.59 18.64
N LYS A 433 -0.33 -8.61 19.58
CA LYS A 433 -1.66 -9.16 19.32
C LYS A 433 -2.34 -8.20 18.34
N THR A 434 -2.50 -8.64 17.10
CA THR A 434 -3.01 -7.80 16.00
C THR A 434 -4.33 -7.13 16.37
N ALA A 435 -4.39 -5.82 16.07
CA ALA A 435 -5.54 -5.04 15.63
C ALA A 435 -6.84 -5.82 15.38
N THR A 436 -8.00 -5.24 15.73
CA THR A 436 -9.38 -5.77 15.76
C THR A 436 -9.89 -6.68 14.61
N GLY A 437 -9.12 -6.91 13.55
CA GLY A 437 -9.42 -7.78 12.41
C GLY A 437 -9.18 -9.30 12.61
N GLY A 438 -8.98 -9.77 13.84
CA GLY A 438 -8.79 -11.19 14.15
C GLY A 438 -7.39 -11.72 13.83
N GLU A 439 -7.06 -12.88 14.42
CA GLU A 439 -5.77 -13.54 14.25
C GLU A 439 -5.68 -14.20 12.87
N ILE A 440 -4.53 -14.08 12.19
CA ILE A 440 -4.31 -14.71 10.89
C ILE A 440 -4.21 -16.23 11.06
N LEU A 441 -5.03 -16.98 10.33
CA LEU A 441 -5.04 -18.44 10.35
C LEU A 441 -4.64 -18.98 8.96
N PRO A 442 -3.38 -19.41 8.76
CA PRO A 442 -2.93 -20.14 7.57
C PRO A 442 -3.83 -21.31 7.18
N GLY A 443 -3.68 -21.84 5.98
CA GLY A 443 -4.53 -22.92 5.47
C GLY A 443 -4.63 -24.11 6.43
N ILE A 444 -3.54 -24.49 7.09
CA ILE A 444 -3.56 -25.57 8.10
C ILE A 444 -4.39 -25.21 9.33
N ASP A 445 -4.21 -24.01 9.91
CA ASP A 445 -5.03 -23.51 11.02
C ASP A 445 -6.51 -23.40 10.63
N SER A 446 -6.79 -22.99 9.39
CA SER A 446 -8.15 -22.90 8.84
C SER A 446 -8.85 -24.26 8.81
N LEU A 447 -8.11 -25.34 8.52
CA LEU A 447 -8.61 -26.70 8.63
C LEU A 447 -8.85 -27.11 10.09
N GLU A 448 -7.87 -26.91 10.98
CA GLU A 448 -7.98 -27.26 12.40
C GLU A 448 -9.16 -26.55 13.08
N ALA A 449 -9.31 -25.25 12.84
CA ALA A 449 -10.38 -24.42 13.41
C ALA A 449 -11.79 -24.92 13.06
N GLN A 450 -11.93 -25.65 11.95
CA GLN A 450 -13.20 -26.21 11.50
C GLN A 450 -13.22 -27.75 11.60
N SER A 451 -12.32 -28.36 12.38
CA SER A 451 -12.21 -29.82 12.52
C SER A 451 -12.17 -30.53 11.16
N PHE A 452 -11.40 -29.96 10.22
CA PHE A 452 -11.21 -30.44 8.86
C PHE A 452 -12.49 -30.56 8.01
N ALA A 453 -13.59 -29.92 8.41
CA ALA A 453 -14.87 -30.01 7.71
C ALA A 453 -14.80 -29.55 6.24
N GLN A 454 -13.90 -28.62 5.93
CA GLN A 454 -13.64 -28.14 4.57
C GLN A 454 -13.18 -29.25 3.61
N LEU A 455 -12.63 -30.36 4.12
CA LEU A 455 -12.18 -31.51 3.31
C LEU A 455 -13.28 -32.54 3.02
N LYS A 456 -14.47 -32.42 3.64
CA LYS A 456 -15.57 -33.39 3.43
C LYS A 456 -16.01 -33.53 1.97
N PRO A 457 -16.13 -32.45 1.16
CA PRO A 457 -16.44 -32.59 -0.26
C PRO A 457 -15.37 -33.39 -1.01
N LEU A 458 -14.09 -33.15 -0.70
CA LEU A 458 -12.98 -33.89 -1.30
C LEU A 458 -12.99 -35.37 -0.90
N LEU A 459 -13.24 -35.69 0.37
CA LEU A 459 -13.46 -37.07 0.82
C LEU A 459 -14.61 -37.75 0.08
N ALA A 460 -15.76 -37.07 -0.05
CA ALA A 460 -16.91 -37.63 -0.74
C ALA A 460 -16.62 -37.93 -2.22
N HIS A 461 -15.82 -37.08 -2.87
CA HIS A 461 -15.36 -37.32 -4.24
C HIS A 461 -14.48 -38.57 -4.36
N HIS A 462 -13.69 -38.87 -3.32
CA HIS A 462 -12.82 -40.05 -3.24
C HIS A 462 -13.43 -41.19 -2.40
N ASN A 463 -14.75 -41.35 -2.44
CA ASN A 463 -15.48 -42.46 -1.78
C ASN A 463 -15.23 -42.59 -0.26
N ASN A 464 -15.07 -41.45 0.43
CA ASN A 464 -14.74 -41.33 1.86
C ASN A 464 -13.40 -41.95 2.27
N HIS A 465 -12.48 -42.04 1.31
CA HIS A 465 -11.10 -42.43 1.51
C HIS A 465 -10.21 -41.34 0.89
N LEU A 466 -9.18 -40.90 1.59
CA LEU A 466 -8.28 -39.85 1.12
C LEU A 466 -6.85 -40.13 1.59
N ASN A 467 -6.13 -40.93 0.80
CA ASN A 467 -4.69 -41.08 0.92
C ASN A 467 -4.03 -39.83 0.34
N ILE A 468 -3.28 -39.12 1.17
CA ILE A 468 -2.65 -37.86 0.77
C ILE A 468 -1.13 -37.93 0.78
N GLY A 469 -0.53 -37.26 -0.19
CA GLY A 469 0.85 -36.78 -0.12
C GLY A 469 0.92 -35.36 0.44
N LEU A 470 2.03 -34.98 1.07
CA LEU A 470 2.27 -33.61 1.54
C LEU A 470 3.59 -33.07 1.01
N LEU A 471 3.53 -32.04 0.16
CA LEU A 471 4.67 -31.20 -0.19
C LEU A 471 4.86 -30.12 0.89
N THR A 472 5.94 -30.22 1.66
CA THR A 472 6.22 -29.31 2.79
C THR A 472 7.71 -29.23 3.09
N ASN A 473 8.09 -28.29 3.94
CA ASN A 473 9.39 -28.24 4.63
C ASN A 473 9.19 -27.74 6.07
N ASN A 474 10.25 -27.20 6.70
CA ASN A 474 10.22 -26.62 8.03
C ASN A 474 9.26 -25.43 8.20
N THR A 475 8.84 -24.76 7.13
CA THR A 475 7.88 -23.64 7.16
C THR A 475 6.43 -24.08 7.29
N GLY A 476 6.14 -25.37 7.04
CA GLY A 476 4.82 -25.98 7.19
C GLY A 476 4.43 -26.13 8.67
N LEU A 477 4.10 -25.00 9.30
CA LEU A 477 3.73 -24.87 10.70
C LEU A 477 2.37 -24.20 10.84
N ASP A 478 1.58 -24.62 11.83
CA ASP A 478 0.46 -23.83 12.33
C ASP A 478 0.96 -22.56 13.04
N ARG A 479 0.04 -21.69 13.45
CA ARG A 479 0.39 -20.47 14.19
C ARG A 479 1.08 -20.69 15.54
N ASN A 480 0.98 -21.89 16.10
CA ASN A 480 1.58 -22.26 17.39
C ASN A 480 2.94 -22.94 17.21
N GLY A 481 3.42 -23.11 15.96
CA GLY A 481 4.69 -23.76 15.64
C GLY A 481 4.61 -25.29 15.56
N LYS A 482 3.41 -25.88 15.51
CA LYS A 482 3.23 -27.32 15.30
C LYS A 482 3.32 -27.65 13.81
N ARG A 483 4.05 -28.72 13.46
CA ARG A 483 4.26 -29.11 12.07
C ARG A 483 2.98 -29.65 11.43
N THR A 484 2.72 -29.24 10.20
CA THR A 484 1.61 -29.75 9.38
C THR A 484 1.67 -31.27 9.19
N ILE A 485 2.88 -31.83 9.10
CA ILE A 485 3.11 -33.29 9.09
C ILE A 485 2.44 -33.95 10.31
N ASP A 486 2.69 -33.41 11.51
CA ASP A 486 2.17 -33.96 12.77
C ASP A 486 0.66 -33.73 12.90
N ILE A 487 0.16 -32.59 12.41
CA ILE A 487 -1.26 -32.26 12.42
C ILE A 487 -2.04 -33.23 11.55
N LEU A 488 -1.63 -33.43 10.29
CA LEU A 488 -2.32 -34.30 9.35
C LEU A 488 -2.19 -35.79 9.70
N THR A 489 -1.08 -36.22 10.30
CA THR A 489 -0.91 -37.59 10.80
C THR A 489 -1.90 -37.93 11.92
N HIS A 490 -2.27 -36.94 12.74
CA HIS A 490 -3.18 -37.11 13.89
C HIS A 490 -4.54 -36.43 13.67
N ALA A 491 -4.91 -36.13 12.42
CA ALA A 491 -6.16 -35.44 12.11
C ALA A 491 -7.37 -36.29 12.53
N SER A 492 -8.36 -35.66 13.16
CA SER A 492 -9.57 -36.31 13.67
C SER A 492 -10.63 -36.58 12.60
N LEU A 493 -10.24 -36.65 11.32
CA LEU A 493 -11.13 -36.82 10.17
C LEU A 493 -11.07 -38.26 9.65
N PRO A 494 -12.12 -39.10 9.86
CA PRO A 494 -12.14 -40.46 9.34
C PRO A 494 -12.01 -40.49 7.81
N GLY A 495 -11.19 -41.43 7.31
CA GLY A 495 -10.91 -41.59 5.89
C GLY A 495 -9.69 -40.81 5.39
N LEU A 496 -9.21 -39.80 6.14
CA LEU A 496 -7.97 -39.09 5.81
C LEU A 496 -6.74 -39.87 6.30
N LYS A 497 -5.75 -40.07 5.42
CA LYS A 497 -4.49 -40.71 5.77
C LYS A 497 -3.31 -40.06 5.05
N LEU A 498 -2.36 -39.51 5.81
CA LEU A 498 -1.08 -39.06 5.26
C LEU A 498 -0.14 -40.25 5.06
N THR A 499 0.34 -40.46 3.83
CA THR A 499 1.16 -41.64 3.49
C THR A 499 2.54 -41.29 2.95
N THR A 500 2.70 -40.14 2.31
CA THR A 500 3.93 -39.76 1.60
C THR A 500 4.26 -38.29 1.85
N LEU A 501 5.52 -37.99 2.08
CA LEU A 501 6.04 -36.62 2.15
C LEU A 501 6.84 -36.32 0.88
N PHE A 502 6.71 -35.11 0.36
CA PHE A 502 7.55 -34.58 -0.70
C PHE A 502 8.35 -33.39 -0.15
N SER A 503 9.65 -33.36 -0.39
CA SER A 503 10.48 -32.22 0.03
C SER A 503 10.97 -31.42 -1.18
N PRO A 504 10.88 -30.07 -1.16
CA PRO A 504 11.36 -29.22 -2.24
C PRO A 504 12.88 -29.00 -2.15
N GLU A 505 13.36 -27.99 -2.87
CA GLU A 505 14.70 -27.41 -2.65
C GLU A 505 14.89 -27.04 -1.16
N HIS A 506 16.10 -27.27 -0.64
CA HIS A 506 16.49 -27.21 0.78
C HIS A 506 16.01 -28.36 1.68
N GLY A 507 15.25 -29.31 1.13
CA GLY A 507 14.84 -30.54 1.82
C GLY A 507 13.77 -30.33 2.90
N ILE A 508 13.37 -31.43 3.56
CA ILE A 508 12.23 -31.43 4.50
C ILE A 508 12.44 -30.55 5.74
N LEU A 509 13.70 -30.32 6.14
CA LEU A 509 14.07 -29.45 7.26
C LEU A 509 14.44 -28.03 6.83
N GLY A 510 14.46 -27.73 5.52
CA GLY A 510 14.81 -26.41 4.98
C GLY A 510 16.23 -25.93 5.33
N ALA A 511 17.17 -26.86 5.52
CA ALA A 511 18.51 -26.58 6.04
C ALA A 511 19.64 -26.80 5.01
N GLU A 512 19.36 -27.47 3.89
CA GLU A 512 20.37 -27.80 2.88
C GLU A 512 20.48 -26.67 1.84
N ASP A 513 21.69 -26.39 1.34
CA ASP A 513 21.89 -25.43 0.23
C ASP A 513 22.80 -26.04 -0.85
N ARG A 514 22.37 -27.19 -1.38
CA ARG A 514 23.06 -27.97 -2.42
C ARG A 514 22.07 -28.76 -3.28
N GLU A 515 22.50 -29.15 -4.47
CA GLU A 515 21.80 -30.15 -5.27
C GLU A 515 22.02 -31.58 -4.73
N GLY A 516 21.24 -32.54 -5.25
CA GLY A 516 21.42 -33.96 -4.91
C GLY A 516 20.98 -34.29 -3.49
N ILE A 517 19.91 -33.65 -3.02
CA ILE A 517 19.30 -33.98 -1.72
C ILE A 517 18.55 -35.30 -1.90
N GLU A 518 18.96 -36.35 -1.19
CA GLU A 518 18.38 -37.69 -1.37
C GLU A 518 17.02 -37.85 -0.66
N SER A 519 16.20 -38.77 -1.17
CA SER A 519 14.99 -39.23 -0.48
C SER A 519 15.35 -39.85 0.87
N SER A 520 14.47 -39.70 1.86
CA SER A 520 14.74 -40.09 3.24
C SER A 520 13.47 -40.56 3.95
N LYS A 521 13.48 -40.55 5.29
CA LYS A 521 12.29 -40.75 6.12
C LYS A 521 12.22 -39.63 7.15
N ASP A 522 11.02 -39.11 7.39
CA ASP A 522 10.84 -38.18 8.49
C ASP A 522 11.01 -38.92 9.81
N LYS A 523 11.85 -38.37 10.69
CA LYS A 523 12.27 -39.06 11.92
C LYS A 523 11.11 -39.24 12.91
N ALA A 524 10.15 -38.33 12.91
CA ALA A 524 9.08 -38.31 13.91
C ALA A 524 7.88 -39.15 13.48
N SER A 525 7.41 -38.99 12.24
CA SER A 525 6.27 -39.72 11.69
C SER A 525 6.65 -41.09 11.12
N GLY A 526 7.92 -41.29 10.75
CA GLY A 526 8.40 -42.50 10.06
C GLY A 526 7.99 -42.58 8.58
N LEU A 527 7.30 -41.56 8.05
CA LEU A 527 6.81 -41.53 6.67
C LEU A 527 7.97 -41.39 5.67
N PRO A 528 7.85 -42.00 4.48
CA PRO A 528 8.81 -41.80 3.40
C PRO A 528 8.80 -40.34 2.93
N VAL A 529 10.00 -39.80 2.70
CA VAL A 529 10.22 -38.46 2.15
C VAL A 529 10.83 -38.62 0.76
N ILE A 530 10.07 -38.25 -0.27
CA ILE A 530 10.50 -38.23 -1.65
C ILE A 530 11.11 -36.85 -1.93
N SER A 531 12.40 -36.82 -2.25
CA SER A 531 13.08 -35.57 -2.57
C SER A 531 12.85 -35.17 -4.02
N LEU A 532 12.23 -34.01 -4.20
CA LEU A 532 12.06 -33.39 -5.52
C LEU A 532 13.30 -32.57 -5.93
N TYR A 533 14.41 -32.70 -5.19
CA TYR A 533 15.69 -32.04 -5.46
C TYR A 533 16.88 -33.02 -5.49
N ALA A 534 16.59 -34.31 -5.65
CA ALA A 534 17.61 -35.36 -5.81
C ALA A 534 18.32 -35.30 -7.18
N SER A 535 17.62 -34.85 -8.22
CA SER A 535 18.16 -34.64 -9.57
C SER A 535 17.23 -33.71 -10.36
N VAL A 536 17.68 -33.21 -11.52
CA VAL A 536 16.85 -32.39 -12.41
C VAL A 536 15.55 -33.12 -12.79
N ALA A 537 15.62 -34.41 -13.10
CA ALA A 537 14.45 -35.21 -13.45
C ALA A 537 13.49 -35.44 -12.26
N ALA A 538 14.00 -35.44 -11.03
CA ALA A 538 13.19 -35.64 -9.82
C ALA A 538 12.35 -34.41 -9.45
N ARG A 539 12.62 -33.23 -10.05
CA ARG A 539 11.82 -32.03 -9.82
C ARG A 539 10.36 -32.22 -10.23
N HIS A 540 10.12 -33.01 -11.27
CA HIS A 540 8.77 -33.42 -11.65
C HIS A 540 8.37 -34.69 -10.87
N PRO A 541 7.26 -34.68 -10.11
CA PRO A 541 6.78 -35.87 -9.43
C PRO A 541 6.37 -36.92 -10.46
N LYS A 542 6.71 -38.19 -10.19
CA LYS A 542 6.48 -39.30 -11.13
C LYS A 542 5.17 -40.01 -10.79
N HIS A 543 4.52 -40.61 -11.80
CA HIS A 543 3.33 -41.44 -11.61
C HIS A 543 3.51 -42.48 -10.48
N GLU A 544 4.66 -43.16 -10.40
CA GLU A 544 4.94 -44.17 -9.37
C GLU A 544 4.83 -43.63 -7.93
N ASP A 545 5.16 -42.35 -7.73
CA ASP A 545 5.10 -41.67 -6.45
C ASP A 545 3.67 -41.17 -6.12
N LEU A 546 2.83 -41.04 -7.15
CA LEU A 546 1.48 -40.46 -7.10
C LEU A 546 0.35 -41.48 -7.18
N ALA A 547 0.58 -42.65 -7.79
CA ALA A 547 -0.45 -43.61 -8.20
C ALA A 547 -1.34 -44.17 -7.06
N ASN A 548 -0.90 -44.02 -5.80
CA ASN A 548 -1.64 -44.47 -4.62
C ASN A 548 -2.21 -43.30 -3.78
N LEU A 549 -2.09 -42.07 -4.29
CA LEU A 549 -2.54 -40.85 -3.63
C LEU A 549 -3.79 -40.33 -4.31
N ASP A 550 -4.81 -40.03 -3.53
CA ASP A 550 -6.04 -39.38 -3.99
C ASP A 550 -5.84 -37.85 -4.11
N ALA A 551 -4.94 -37.29 -3.29
CA ALA A 551 -4.60 -35.87 -3.32
C ALA A 551 -3.17 -35.56 -2.88
N VAL A 552 -2.63 -34.44 -3.33
CA VAL A 552 -1.39 -33.84 -2.81
C VAL A 552 -1.70 -32.51 -2.15
N PHE A 553 -1.35 -32.40 -0.88
CA PHE A 553 -1.45 -31.17 -0.11
C PHE A 553 -0.13 -30.42 -0.23
N VAL A 554 -0.18 -29.10 -0.40
CA VAL A 554 0.98 -28.22 -0.44
C VAL A 554 0.90 -27.25 0.72
N ASP A 555 1.92 -27.25 1.57
CA ASP A 555 2.06 -26.31 2.67
C ASP A 555 3.50 -25.78 2.76
N LEU A 556 3.75 -24.66 2.09
CA LEU A 556 5.06 -24.04 1.98
C LEU A 556 4.94 -22.52 2.11
N GLN A 557 5.84 -21.90 2.85
CA GLN A 557 6.03 -20.46 2.80
C GLN A 557 6.97 -20.10 1.63
N ASP A 558 6.39 -19.54 0.58
CA ASP A 558 7.12 -18.98 -0.56
C ASP A 558 7.64 -17.56 -0.27
N ALA A 559 8.58 -17.08 -1.10
CA ALA A 559 9.18 -15.74 -0.99
C ALA A 559 8.56 -14.66 -1.89
N GLY A 560 7.72 -15.03 -2.87
CA GLY A 560 6.97 -14.16 -3.78
C GLY A 560 7.72 -13.73 -5.04
N PHE A 561 8.74 -14.48 -5.43
CA PHE A 561 9.61 -14.18 -6.56
C PHE A 561 9.73 -15.37 -7.49
N ARG A 562 9.67 -15.11 -8.80
CA ARG A 562 9.67 -16.14 -9.85
C ARG A 562 10.83 -17.13 -9.76
N TYR A 563 12.00 -16.64 -9.35
CA TYR A 563 13.23 -17.42 -9.22
C TYR A 563 13.38 -18.11 -7.86
N TYR A 564 12.41 -17.95 -6.95
CA TYR A 564 12.25 -18.78 -5.76
C TYR A 564 11.38 -19.99 -6.12
N THR A 565 11.94 -21.18 -6.02
CA THR A 565 11.49 -22.32 -6.85
C THR A 565 10.25 -23.05 -6.34
N TYR A 566 9.67 -22.64 -5.21
CA TYR A 566 8.48 -23.31 -4.65
C TYR A 566 7.24 -23.07 -5.53
N GLU A 567 7.13 -21.92 -6.19
CA GLU A 567 6.10 -21.67 -7.21
C GLU A 567 6.21 -22.69 -8.37
N ALA A 568 7.41 -22.97 -8.85
CA ALA A 568 7.62 -23.94 -9.92
C ALA A 568 7.25 -25.36 -9.50
N GLN A 569 7.52 -25.74 -8.24
CA GLN A 569 7.08 -27.04 -7.72
C GLN A 569 5.57 -27.18 -7.69
N VAL A 570 4.84 -26.13 -7.31
CA VAL A 570 3.38 -26.11 -7.42
C VAL A 570 2.94 -26.29 -8.86
N GLY A 571 3.58 -25.60 -9.80
CA GLY A 571 3.36 -25.77 -11.23
C GLY A 571 3.53 -27.22 -11.69
N TYR A 572 4.61 -27.89 -11.27
CA TYR A 572 4.87 -29.28 -11.64
C TYR A 572 3.88 -30.28 -11.05
N PHE A 573 3.33 -30.04 -9.86
CA PHE A 573 2.22 -30.85 -9.34
C PHE A 573 0.91 -30.63 -10.11
N LEU A 574 0.65 -29.41 -10.59
CA LEU A 574 -0.50 -29.15 -11.48
C LEU A 574 -0.34 -29.86 -12.82
N ASP A 575 0.86 -29.82 -13.41
CA ASP A 575 1.19 -30.55 -14.62
C ASP A 575 0.99 -32.07 -14.42
N ALA A 576 1.50 -32.60 -13.30
CA ALA A 576 1.36 -34.01 -12.95
C ALA A 576 -0.11 -34.40 -12.75
N ALA A 577 -0.90 -33.61 -12.03
CA ALA A 577 -2.33 -33.89 -11.84
C ALA A 577 -3.10 -33.90 -13.18
N ALA A 578 -2.81 -32.97 -14.08
CA ALA A 578 -3.40 -32.97 -15.42
C ALA A 578 -2.96 -34.19 -16.24
N GLN A 579 -1.70 -34.62 -16.10
CA GLN A 579 -1.17 -35.82 -16.76
C GLN A 579 -1.78 -37.12 -16.19
N GLU A 580 -1.96 -37.22 -14.87
CA GLU A 580 -2.57 -38.37 -14.21
C GLU A 580 -3.97 -38.66 -14.75
N GLU A 581 -4.79 -37.61 -14.89
CA GLU A 581 -6.14 -37.72 -15.45
C GLU A 581 -6.09 -38.12 -16.94
N GLN A 582 -5.23 -37.47 -17.74
CA GLN A 582 -5.20 -37.64 -19.19
C GLN A 582 -4.57 -38.97 -19.63
N GLN A 583 -3.53 -39.42 -18.94
CA GLN A 583 -2.73 -40.58 -19.34
C GLN A 583 -3.08 -41.84 -18.55
N TYR A 584 -3.39 -41.71 -17.26
CA TYR A 584 -3.56 -42.85 -16.36
C TYR A 584 -5.00 -43.02 -15.86
N HIS A 585 -5.92 -42.12 -16.24
CA HIS A 585 -7.30 -42.07 -15.74
C HIS A 585 -7.37 -42.06 -14.21
N HIS A 586 -6.37 -41.43 -13.60
CA HIS A 586 -6.21 -41.31 -12.16
C HIS A 586 -6.44 -39.85 -11.79
N ARG A 587 -7.54 -39.60 -11.07
CA ARG A 587 -7.84 -38.25 -10.61
C ARG A 587 -6.99 -37.94 -9.38
N LEU A 588 -6.04 -37.04 -9.53
CA LEU A 588 -5.23 -36.51 -8.43
C LEU A 588 -5.64 -35.07 -8.11
N ASP A 589 -6.20 -34.83 -6.92
CA ASP A 589 -6.55 -33.46 -6.49
C ASP A 589 -5.35 -32.74 -5.84
N ILE A 590 -5.12 -31.49 -6.22
CA ILE A 590 -4.11 -30.62 -5.61
C ILE A 590 -4.79 -29.69 -4.59
N VAL A 591 -4.31 -29.71 -3.35
CA VAL A 591 -4.84 -28.89 -2.26
C VAL A 591 -3.77 -27.95 -1.72
N ILE A 592 -3.90 -26.65 -1.96
CA ILE A 592 -2.99 -25.66 -1.39
C ILE A 592 -3.49 -25.23 -0.01
N LEU A 593 -2.71 -25.47 1.03
CA LEU A 593 -2.90 -24.89 2.35
C LEU A 593 -2.27 -23.51 2.32
N ASP A 594 -3.07 -22.51 1.97
CA ASP A 594 -2.53 -21.22 1.57
C ASP A 594 -1.92 -20.44 2.75
N ARG A 595 -0.89 -19.65 2.46
CA ARG A 595 -0.17 -18.81 3.43
C ARG A 595 -0.13 -17.36 2.97
N PRO A 596 0.04 -16.38 3.89
CA PRO A 596 0.26 -15.00 3.52
C PRO A 596 1.38 -14.83 2.49
N ALA A 597 1.13 -13.97 1.50
CA ALA A 597 2.11 -13.65 0.47
C ALA A 597 3.30 -12.90 1.08
N MET A 598 4.52 -13.31 0.71
CA MET A 598 5.75 -12.64 1.10
C MET A 598 6.27 -11.77 -0.08
N PRO A 599 6.79 -10.54 0.15
CA PRO A 599 6.80 -9.84 1.42
C PRO A 599 5.41 -9.36 1.88
N ALA A 600 4.52 -8.91 0.98
CA ALA A 600 3.20 -8.36 1.34
C ALA A 600 2.05 -8.59 0.31
N GLY A 601 2.34 -9.25 -0.82
CA GLY A 601 1.33 -9.58 -1.84
C GLY A 601 0.78 -8.39 -2.65
N THR A 602 1.34 -7.19 -2.59
CA THR A 602 0.82 -6.01 -3.31
C THR A 602 1.58 -5.69 -4.58
N THR A 603 2.90 -5.87 -4.55
CA THR A 603 3.80 -5.41 -5.61
C THR A 603 3.86 -6.41 -6.76
N VAL A 604 3.68 -5.90 -7.97
CA VAL A 604 3.93 -6.61 -9.22
C VAL A 604 4.96 -5.81 -10.01
N GLY A 605 6.12 -6.40 -10.28
CA GLY A 605 7.24 -5.68 -10.88
C GLY A 605 8.35 -6.59 -11.39
N GLY A 606 9.29 -5.96 -12.10
CA GLY A 606 10.40 -6.63 -12.77
C GLY A 606 10.10 -7.01 -14.21
N PRO A 607 11.14 -7.43 -14.95
CA PRO A 607 11.01 -7.85 -16.33
C PRO A 607 10.17 -9.12 -16.42
N LEU A 608 9.30 -9.18 -17.43
CA LEU A 608 8.57 -10.40 -17.77
C LEU A 608 9.52 -11.39 -18.44
N SER A 609 9.39 -12.68 -18.10
CA SER A 609 10.21 -13.72 -18.72
C SER A 609 9.94 -13.88 -20.22
N ASP A 610 11.00 -14.02 -21.00
CA ASP A 610 10.93 -14.34 -22.43
C ASP A 610 10.26 -15.69 -22.67
N THR A 611 9.58 -15.82 -23.83
CA THR A 611 8.92 -17.07 -24.23
C THR A 611 9.93 -18.17 -24.55
N GLY A 612 9.62 -19.43 -24.19
CA GLY A 612 10.46 -20.58 -24.50
C GLY A 612 11.63 -20.80 -23.53
N HIS A 613 11.68 -20.03 -22.44
CA HIS A 613 12.69 -20.14 -21.38
C HIS A 613 12.12 -20.75 -20.09
N ASP A 614 11.14 -21.64 -20.21
CA ASP A 614 10.54 -22.34 -19.07
C ASP A 614 11.63 -23.19 -18.36
N ALA A 615 11.75 -23.03 -17.05
CA ALA A 615 12.78 -23.64 -16.22
C ALA A 615 12.33 -23.72 -14.74
N TYR A 616 13.12 -24.37 -13.89
CA TYR A 616 12.82 -24.48 -12.46
C TYR A 616 12.77 -23.12 -11.73
N THR A 617 13.46 -22.11 -12.25
CA THR A 617 13.46 -20.71 -11.76
C THR A 617 12.55 -19.79 -12.59
N ASN A 618 11.78 -20.35 -13.52
CA ASN A 618 10.85 -19.65 -14.41
C ASN A 618 9.81 -20.64 -14.96
N TYR A 619 8.78 -20.97 -14.17
CA TYR A 619 7.84 -22.04 -14.53
C TYR A 619 7.14 -21.85 -15.88
N MET A 620 6.82 -20.61 -16.24
CA MET A 620 6.20 -20.29 -17.53
C MET A 620 6.64 -18.91 -18.06
N ALA A 621 6.52 -18.74 -19.37
CA ALA A 621 6.71 -17.46 -20.04
C ALA A 621 5.80 -16.33 -19.51
N ASN A 622 6.25 -15.08 -19.69
CA ASN A 622 5.55 -13.85 -19.32
C ASN A 622 5.23 -13.75 -17.81
N LEU A 623 6.05 -14.38 -16.96
CA LEU A 623 6.00 -14.17 -15.52
C LEU A 623 6.94 -13.02 -15.13
N PRO A 624 6.45 -11.99 -14.42
CA PRO A 624 7.32 -10.97 -13.84
C PRO A 624 8.19 -11.58 -12.74
N SER A 625 9.35 -10.98 -12.48
CA SER A 625 10.22 -11.41 -11.38
C SER A 625 9.54 -11.37 -10.01
N GLN A 626 8.61 -10.43 -9.79
CA GLN A 626 7.78 -10.33 -8.59
C GLN A 626 6.30 -10.28 -8.98
N ASN A 627 5.52 -11.25 -8.51
CA ASN A 627 4.14 -11.46 -8.97
C ASN A 627 3.05 -10.96 -7.99
N GLY A 628 3.40 -10.73 -6.73
CA GLY A 628 2.50 -10.23 -5.69
C GLY A 628 1.32 -11.16 -5.37
N MET A 629 1.46 -12.47 -5.39
CA MET A 629 0.39 -13.44 -5.11
C MET A 629 0.75 -14.33 -3.90
N THR A 630 -0.26 -14.90 -3.25
CA THR A 630 -0.02 -16.06 -2.36
C THR A 630 0.27 -17.31 -3.19
N LEU A 631 0.81 -18.38 -2.59
CA LEU A 631 1.07 -19.61 -3.33
C LEU A 631 -0.22 -20.26 -3.87
N GLY A 632 -1.35 -20.12 -3.16
CA GLY A 632 -2.67 -20.53 -3.65
C GLY A 632 -3.17 -19.68 -4.83
N GLU A 633 -2.90 -18.38 -4.83
CA GLU A 633 -3.20 -17.50 -5.98
C GLU A 633 -2.29 -17.80 -7.18
N VAL A 634 -1.01 -18.11 -6.95
CA VAL A 634 -0.06 -18.60 -7.96
C VAL A 634 -0.57 -19.89 -8.59
N ALA A 635 -1.00 -20.87 -7.78
CA ALA A 635 -1.57 -22.13 -8.28
C ALA A 635 -2.78 -21.88 -9.18
N ARG A 636 -3.69 -20.99 -8.78
CA ARG A 636 -4.85 -20.60 -9.60
C ARG A 636 -4.42 -19.91 -10.89
N TYR A 637 -3.44 -19.02 -10.82
CA TYR A 637 -2.91 -18.33 -11.99
C TYR A 637 -2.31 -19.32 -13.00
N PHE A 638 -1.46 -20.24 -12.55
CA PHE A 638 -0.88 -21.28 -13.40
C PHE A 638 -1.96 -22.19 -13.99
N ASN A 639 -2.89 -22.67 -13.18
CA ASN A 639 -3.95 -23.57 -13.65
C ASN A 639 -4.83 -22.95 -14.76
N GLN A 640 -5.00 -21.63 -14.74
CA GLN A 640 -5.78 -20.88 -15.72
C GLN A 640 -5.00 -20.42 -16.96
N ASN A 641 -3.68 -20.17 -16.82
CA ASN A 641 -2.91 -19.46 -17.85
C ASN A 641 -1.77 -20.28 -18.47
N LYS A 642 -1.31 -21.35 -17.82
CA LYS A 642 -0.34 -22.29 -18.41
C LYS A 642 -1.09 -23.23 -19.34
N LEU A 643 -0.58 -23.37 -20.56
CA LEU A 643 -1.12 -24.33 -21.53
C LEU A 643 -0.51 -25.70 -21.28
N GLY A 644 -1.37 -26.72 -21.13
CA GLY A 644 -0.98 -28.11 -21.11
C GLY A 644 -0.65 -28.65 -22.51
N PRO A 645 -0.28 -29.94 -22.63
CA PRO A 645 0.15 -30.55 -23.89
C PRO A 645 -0.91 -30.50 -25.01
N ASN A 646 -2.18 -30.37 -24.66
CA ASN A 646 -3.32 -30.27 -25.57
C ASN A 646 -3.60 -28.83 -26.05
N GLY A 647 -2.77 -27.86 -25.67
CA GLY A 647 -2.93 -26.43 -26.01
C GLY A 647 -4.05 -25.71 -25.26
N LYS A 648 -4.64 -26.34 -24.22
CA LYS A 648 -5.66 -25.73 -23.34
C LYS A 648 -5.06 -25.40 -21.96
N PRO A 649 -5.71 -24.56 -21.15
CA PRO A 649 -5.35 -24.42 -19.73
C PRO A 649 -5.23 -25.79 -19.04
N LEU A 650 -4.34 -25.90 -18.05
CA LEU A 650 -4.10 -27.16 -17.33
C LEU A 650 -5.38 -27.79 -16.78
N ASP A 651 -6.26 -26.96 -16.20
CA ASP A 651 -7.54 -27.36 -15.62
C ASP A 651 -7.43 -28.55 -14.64
N ALA A 652 -6.30 -28.61 -13.91
CA ALA A 652 -6.06 -29.61 -12.88
C ALA A 652 -7.07 -29.44 -11.73
N PRO A 653 -7.51 -30.55 -11.08
CA PRO A 653 -8.40 -30.47 -9.92
C PRO A 653 -7.71 -29.74 -8.75
N LEU A 654 -8.02 -28.46 -8.57
CA LEU A 654 -7.33 -27.58 -7.62
C LEU A 654 -8.30 -27.05 -6.57
N THR A 655 -7.95 -27.26 -5.30
CA THR A 655 -8.60 -26.65 -4.14
C THR A 655 -7.61 -25.74 -3.41
N VAL A 656 -8.03 -24.53 -3.04
CA VAL A 656 -7.23 -23.64 -2.19
C VAL A 656 -7.95 -23.44 -0.87
N VAL A 657 -7.33 -23.90 0.22
CA VAL A 657 -7.79 -23.62 1.58
C VAL A 657 -7.26 -22.25 1.97
N ARG A 658 -8.15 -21.26 1.96
CA ARG A 658 -7.79 -19.85 2.20
C ARG A 658 -7.25 -19.63 3.61
N THR A 659 -6.26 -18.76 3.72
CA THR A 659 -5.86 -18.13 4.98
C THR A 659 -7.02 -17.28 5.51
N GLN A 660 -7.50 -17.54 6.73
CA GLN A 660 -8.56 -16.73 7.33
C GLN A 660 -7.98 -15.42 7.91
N ASN A 661 -8.78 -14.36 7.88
CA ASN A 661 -8.46 -13.02 8.38
C ASN A 661 -7.27 -12.31 7.67
N TYR A 662 -6.69 -12.92 6.63
CA TYR A 662 -5.63 -12.33 5.81
C TYR A 662 -6.18 -11.29 4.83
N ILE A 663 -5.52 -10.15 4.80
CA ILE A 663 -5.71 -9.10 3.80
C ILE A 663 -4.37 -8.85 3.10
N ARG A 664 -4.45 -8.54 1.82
CA ARG A 664 -3.29 -8.14 1.03
C ARG A 664 -2.73 -6.82 1.57
N GLY A 665 -1.40 -6.68 1.56
CA GLY A 665 -0.72 -5.48 2.04
C GLY A 665 -0.16 -5.57 3.46
N LEU A 666 -0.52 -6.62 4.20
CA LEU A 666 0.23 -7.02 5.40
C LEU A 666 1.57 -7.60 5.01
N TRP A 667 2.63 -7.04 5.56
CA TRP A 667 3.94 -7.68 5.53
C TRP A 667 3.94 -8.94 6.38
N PHE A 668 4.78 -9.93 6.06
CA PHE A 668 4.81 -11.19 6.81
C PHE A 668 5.01 -10.97 8.31
N ASP A 669 5.91 -10.05 8.70
CA ASP A 669 6.15 -9.70 10.11
C ASP A 669 4.99 -8.94 10.79
N GLN A 670 3.99 -8.51 10.03
CA GLN A 670 2.75 -7.90 10.52
C GLN A 670 1.60 -8.90 10.68
N THR A 671 1.78 -10.15 10.24
CA THR A 671 0.75 -11.20 10.32
C THR A 671 0.63 -11.80 11.73
N GLY A 672 1.67 -11.68 12.55
CA GLY A 672 1.78 -12.35 13.85
C GLY A 672 2.14 -13.84 13.79
N LEU A 673 2.39 -14.39 12.59
CA LEU A 673 2.81 -15.78 12.42
C LEU A 673 4.29 -15.97 12.81
N PRO A 674 4.67 -17.17 13.28
CA PRO A 674 6.06 -17.47 13.61
C PRO A 674 6.95 -17.37 12.37
N TRP A 675 8.09 -16.69 12.51
CA TRP A 675 9.10 -16.66 11.46
C TRP A 675 9.91 -17.97 11.46
N GLN A 676 9.93 -18.62 10.31
CA GLN A 676 10.83 -19.72 10.01
C GLN A 676 11.55 -19.38 8.70
N ASN A 677 12.87 -19.55 8.66
CA ASN A 677 13.64 -19.27 7.46
C ASN A 677 13.14 -20.15 6.30
N PRO A 678 12.62 -19.56 5.21
CA PRO A 678 12.13 -20.35 4.09
C PRO A 678 13.28 -21.01 3.31
N SER A 679 14.50 -20.47 3.42
CA SER A 679 15.75 -21.08 2.98
C SER A 679 16.90 -20.74 3.94
N PRO A 680 18.03 -21.46 3.90
CA PRO A 680 19.19 -21.17 4.76
C PRO A 680 19.75 -19.74 4.65
N ASN A 681 19.47 -19.05 3.54
CA ASN A 681 20.01 -17.73 3.24
C ASN A 681 18.96 -16.61 3.22
N LEU A 682 17.66 -16.89 3.38
CA LEU A 682 16.64 -15.89 3.65
C LEU A 682 16.29 -15.91 5.14
N ARG A 683 17.02 -15.10 5.91
CA ARG A 683 17.03 -15.19 7.38
C ARG A 683 16.24 -14.08 8.08
N THR A 684 15.98 -13.00 7.37
CA THR A 684 15.40 -11.77 7.92
C THR A 684 14.43 -11.14 6.92
N MET A 685 13.51 -10.30 7.40
CA MET A 685 12.67 -9.51 6.48
C MET A 685 13.48 -8.52 5.64
N ALA A 686 14.64 -8.06 6.12
CA ALA A 686 15.55 -7.25 5.32
C ALA A 686 16.06 -8.05 4.11
N SER A 687 16.56 -9.27 4.32
CA SER A 687 17.02 -10.16 3.26
C SER A 687 15.93 -10.47 2.23
N VAL A 688 14.70 -10.72 2.65
CA VAL A 688 13.55 -10.91 1.73
C VAL A 688 13.25 -9.65 0.92
N THR A 689 13.32 -8.47 1.56
CA THR A 689 13.07 -7.19 0.88
C THR A 689 14.08 -6.94 -0.25
N THR A 690 15.36 -7.24 -0.01
CA THR A 690 16.45 -7.04 -0.98
C THR A 690 16.68 -8.24 -1.89
N TYR A 691 16.13 -9.42 -1.59
CA TYR A 691 16.16 -10.60 -2.47
C TYR A 691 15.49 -10.34 -3.83
N ALA A 692 14.47 -9.48 -3.86
CA ALA A 692 13.86 -8.96 -5.08
C ALA A 692 14.86 -8.31 -6.06
N ALA A 693 15.92 -7.71 -5.51
CA ALA A 693 16.98 -7.05 -6.27
C ALA A 693 18.16 -7.99 -6.50
N LEU A 694 18.71 -8.55 -5.41
CA LEU A 694 19.94 -9.33 -5.47
C LEU A 694 19.76 -10.72 -6.07
N GLY A 695 18.54 -11.27 -6.07
CA GLY A 695 18.24 -12.48 -6.83
C GLY A 695 18.47 -12.31 -8.33
N LEU A 696 18.24 -11.11 -8.90
CA LEU A 696 18.55 -10.83 -10.31
C LEU A 696 20.06 -10.77 -10.60
N VAL A 697 20.87 -10.51 -9.57
CA VAL A 697 22.34 -10.41 -9.65
C VAL A 697 23.01 -11.78 -9.40
N GLU A 698 22.33 -12.68 -8.68
CA GLU A 698 22.89 -13.88 -8.07
C GLU A 698 23.64 -14.81 -9.04
N THR A 699 23.14 -14.98 -10.27
CA THR A 699 23.78 -15.90 -11.23
C THR A 699 24.98 -15.32 -11.96
N SER A 700 25.28 -14.03 -11.77
CA SER A 700 26.47 -13.37 -12.32
C SER A 700 27.76 -13.91 -11.67
N ASN A 701 28.84 -13.14 -11.73
CA ASN A 701 30.10 -13.45 -11.05
C ASN A 701 30.36 -12.57 -9.81
N ALA A 702 29.33 -11.93 -9.26
CA ALA A 702 29.38 -11.22 -7.99
C ALA A 702 28.79 -12.09 -6.85
N SER A 703 29.33 -11.96 -5.64
CA SER A 703 28.71 -12.52 -4.44
C SER A 703 27.50 -11.66 -4.04
N ILE A 704 26.42 -12.31 -3.62
CA ILE A 704 25.23 -11.67 -3.02
C ILE A 704 25.18 -11.85 -1.50
N GLY A 705 26.34 -12.12 -0.87
CA GLY A 705 26.47 -12.23 0.58
C GLY A 705 26.19 -13.61 1.18
N ARG A 706 25.91 -14.64 0.37
CA ARG A 706 25.91 -16.03 0.84
C ARG A 706 27.28 -16.37 1.45
N GLY A 707 27.28 -17.14 2.54
CA GLY A 707 28.47 -17.44 3.33
C GLY A 707 28.90 -16.33 4.31
N THR A 708 28.09 -15.29 4.50
CA THR A 708 28.29 -14.26 5.53
C THR A 708 27.12 -14.22 6.54
N ASP A 709 27.19 -13.33 7.52
CA ASP A 709 26.07 -13.05 8.44
C ASP A 709 24.87 -12.37 7.75
N PHE A 710 25.04 -11.94 6.51
CA PHE A 710 24.12 -11.02 5.82
C PHE A 710 23.82 -11.41 4.37
N PRO A 711 23.39 -12.66 4.11
CA PRO A 711 22.99 -13.07 2.78
C PRO A 711 21.85 -12.20 2.23
N PHE A 712 21.94 -11.84 0.96
CA PHE A 712 21.01 -10.99 0.23
C PHE A 712 20.80 -9.59 0.80
N GLU A 713 21.63 -9.12 1.73
CA GLU A 713 21.61 -7.72 2.21
C GLU A 713 22.83 -6.94 1.71
N GLN A 714 23.77 -7.60 1.04
CA GLN A 714 25.01 -7.03 0.54
C GLN A 714 25.51 -7.77 -0.69
N PHE A 715 26.36 -7.14 -1.49
CA PHE A 715 26.97 -7.76 -2.66
C PHE A 715 28.42 -7.29 -2.85
N GLY A 716 29.27 -8.12 -3.45
CA GLY A 716 30.71 -7.86 -3.50
C GLY A 716 31.48 -8.76 -4.46
N ALA A 717 32.68 -8.35 -4.83
CA ALA A 717 33.62 -9.15 -5.62
C ALA A 717 35.06 -8.61 -5.45
N PRO A 718 36.11 -9.42 -5.64
CA PRO A 718 37.50 -8.96 -5.48
C PRO A 718 37.89 -7.76 -6.35
N TRP A 719 37.21 -7.58 -7.49
CA TRP A 719 37.46 -6.50 -8.44
C TRP A 719 36.66 -5.22 -8.17
N ILE A 720 35.75 -5.22 -7.17
CA ILE A 720 34.96 -4.04 -6.83
C ILE A 720 35.79 -3.03 -6.05
N LYS A 721 35.64 -1.75 -6.41
CA LYS A 721 36.09 -0.60 -5.63
C LYS A 721 34.88 -0.03 -4.88
N ALA A 722 34.72 -0.42 -3.62
CA ALA A 722 33.50 -0.18 -2.85
C ALA A 722 33.10 1.31 -2.80
N ASP A 723 34.04 2.22 -2.51
CA ASP A 723 33.74 3.65 -2.39
C ASP A 723 33.25 4.27 -3.71
N GLU A 724 33.81 3.84 -4.84
CA GLU A 724 33.43 4.31 -6.19
C GLU A 724 32.02 3.84 -6.55
N LEU A 725 31.72 2.56 -6.33
CA LEU A 725 30.40 1.98 -6.59
C LEU A 725 29.33 2.57 -5.67
N VAL A 726 29.64 2.78 -4.39
CA VAL A 726 28.74 3.44 -3.43
C VAL A 726 28.46 4.88 -3.82
N ALA A 727 29.50 5.63 -4.24
CA ALA A 727 29.32 6.98 -4.73
C ALA A 727 28.40 7.00 -5.95
N TYR A 728 28.64 6.13 -6.94
CA TYR A 728 27.79 5.99 -8.12
C TYR A 728 26.33 5.71 -7.74
N LEU A 729 26.08 4.65 -6.98
CA LEU A 729 24.71 4.24 -6.61
C LEU A 729 23.97 5.29 -5.77
N ASN A 730 24.66 5.95 -4.84
CA ASN A 730 24.03 7.02 -4.05
C ASN A 730 23.73 8.27 -4.91
N THR A 731 24.48 8.54 -6.00
CA THR A 731 24.14 9.64 -6.92
C THR A 731 22.86 9.41 -7.72
N ARG A 732 22.41 8.15 -7.85
CA ARG A 732 21.13 7.77 -8.45
C ARG A 732 19.92 8.23 -7.62
N LYS A 733 20.13 8.59 -6.34
CA LYS A 733 19.09 9.11 -5.41
C LYS A 733 17.90 8.17 -5.23
N ILE A 734 18.16 6.86 -5.13
CA ILE A 734 17.14 5.85 -4.83
C ILE A 734 16.72 5.98 -3.35
N THR A 735 15.74 6.85 -3.08
CA THR A 735 15.40 7.30 -1.71
C THR A 735 14.98 6.19 -0.71
N GLN A 736 14.64 5.00 -1.19
CA GLN A 736 14.17 3.85 -0.41
C GLN A 736 15.31 3.00 0.15
N VAL A 737 16.55 3.23 -0.31
CA VAL A 737 17.75 2.56 0.18
C VAL A 737 18.90 3.54 0.34
N ARG A 738 19.90 3.13 1.09
CA ARG A 738 21.21 3.77 1.14
C ARG A 738 22.27 2.70 0.95
N PHE A 739 23.30 3.02 0.19
CA PHE A 739 24.43 2.13 -0.03
C PHE A 739 25.60 2.53 0.86
N GLU A 740 26.24 1.54 1.47
CA GLU A 740 27.43 1.71 2.30
C GLU A 740 28.55 0.78 1.84
N ALA A 741 29.79 1.27 1.86
CA ALA A 741 30.95 0.42 1.59
C ALA A 741 31.12 -0.58 2.75
N THR A 742 31.46 -1.82 2.42
CA THR A 742 31.69 -2.88 3.41
C THR A 742 32.70 -3.92 2.89
N THR A 743 33.12 -4.81 3.78
CA THR A 743 33.96 -5.97 3.46
C THR A 743 33.20 -7.25 3.78
N LEU A 744 32.96 -8.08 2.77
CA LEU A 744 32.30 -9.37 2.90
C LEU A 744 33.34 -10.41 3.31
N LYS A 745 33.24 -10.93 4.52
CA LYS A 745 34.01 -12.09 4.98
C LYS A 745 33.23 -13.35 4.64
N VAL A 746 33.61 -14.02 3.56
CA VAL A 746 32.92 -15.24 3.10
C VAL A 746 33.55 -16.43 3.80
N SER A 747 32.73 -17.17 4.56
CA SER A 747 33.16 -18.33 5.32
C SER A 747 33.70 -19.45 4.41
N GLU A 748 34.70 -20.16 4.91
CA GLU A 748 35.14 -21.45 4.36
C GLU A 748 34.27 -22.55 5.00
N ASP A 749 33.12 -22.85 4.39
CA ASP A 749 32.20 -23.87 4.88
C ASP A 749 31.92 -24.95 3.81
N GLU A 750 31.11 -25.94 4.18
CA GLU A 750 30.77 -27.07 3.31
C GLU A 750 30.00 -26.67 2.03
N HIS A 751 29.33 -25.51 2.05
CA HIS A 751 28.59 -24.99 0.89
C HIS A 751 29.50 -24.40 -0.17
N LYS A 752 30.73 -24.01 0.20
CA LYS A 752 31.76 -23.44 -0.70
C LYS A 752 31.22 -22.33 -1.59
N TYR A 753 30.54 -21.36 -0.98
CA TYR A 753 29.99 -20.19 -1.68
C TYR A 753 31.05 -19.45 -2.52
N PRO A 754 30.63 -18.65 -3.51
CA PRO A 754 31.55 -17.82 -4.29
C PRO A 754 32.48 -17.00 -3.39
N PHE A 755 33.79 -17.14 -3.62
CA PHE A 755 34.86 -16.53 -2.82
C PHE A 755 35.00 -17.05 -1.37
N HIS A 756 34.59 -18.30 -1.10
CA HIS A 756 34.84 -18.96 0.20
C HIS A 756 36.28 -18.78 0.70
N GLY A 757 36.40 -18.53 2.00
CA GLY A 757 37.67 -18.27 2.67
C GLY A 757 38.27 -16.89 2.42
N GLN A 758 37.64 -16.05 1.59
CA GLN A 758 38.17 -14.73 1.23
C GLN A 758 37.43 -13.58 1.94
N SER A 759 38.12 -12.45 2.08
CA SER A 759 37.53 -11.16 2.42
C SER A 759 37.51 -10.28 1.17
N ILE A 760 36.33 -9.94 0.67
CA ILE A 760 36.16 -9.20 -0.59
C ILE A 760 35.49 -7.84 -0.33
N PRO A 761 35.87 -6.77 -1.06
CA PRO A 761 35.17 -5.49 -0.97
C PRO A 761 33.76 -5.60 -1.56
N GLY A 762 32.85 -4.78 -1.04
CA GLY A 762 31.49 -4.74 -1.55
C GLY A 762 30.64 -3.64 -0.94
N VAL A 763 29.33 -3.80 -1.09
CA VAL A 763 28.32 -2.80 -0.77
C VAL A 763 27.24 -3.44 0.09
N ARG A 764 26.91 -2.79 1.21
CA ARG A 764 25.75 -3.06 2.04
C ARG A 764 24.57 -2.25 1.55
N ILE A 765 23.40 -2.88 1.43
CA ILE A 765 22.13 -2.22 1.15
C ILE A 765 21.43 -1.99 2.48
N VAL A 766 21.23 -0.73 2.84
CA VAL A 766 20.43 -0.33 4.01
C VAL A 766 19.06 0.10 3.52
N VAL A 767 18.02 -0.68 3.81
CA VAL A 767 16.63 -0.35 3.47
C VAL A 767 16.15 0.78 4.39
N THR A 768 15.73 1.90 3.81
CA THR A 768 15.21 3.06 4.54
C THR A 768 13.69 3.17 4.45
N ASP A 769 13.07 2.61 3.41
CA ASP A 769 11.61 2.50 3.25
C ASP A 769 11.28 1.23 2.45
N ARG A 770 10.92 0.17 3.16
CA ARG A 770 10.58 -1.13 2.56
C ARG A 770 9.28 -1.09 1.77
N THR A 771 8.33 -0.23 2.14
CA THR A 771 6.97 -0.26 1.61
C THR A 771 6.89 0.32 0.20
N ARG A 772 7.86 1.16 -0.17
CA ARG A 772 7.93 1.81 -1.47
C ARG A 772 9.06 1.30 -2.35
N LEU A 773 9.87 0.36 -1.86
CA LEU A 773 10.99 -0.16 -2.62
C LEU A 773 10.49 -1.00 -3.80
N ASP A 774 10.82 -0.56 -5.01
CA ASP A 774 10.69 -1.37 -6.21
C ASP A 774 11.93 -2.25 -6.35
N GLY A 775 11.85 -3.45 -5.77
CA GLY A 775 12.99 -4.38 -5.64
C GLY A 775 13.61 -4.77 -6.99
N PRO A 776 12.84 -5.20 -7.99
CA PRO A 776 13.39 -5.52 -9.30
C PRO A 776 14.04 -4.31 -10.00
N ALA A 777 13.48 -3.10 -9.86
CA ALA A 777 14.12 -1.89 -10.39
C ALA A 777 15.46 -1.59 -9.69
N LEU A 778 15.55 -1.80 -8.37
CA LEU A 778 16.83 -1.74 -7.64
C LEU A 778 17.83 -2.77 -8.16
N GLY A 779 17.38 -4.00 -8.46
CA GLY A 779 18.23 -5.03 -9.06
C GLY A 779 18.81 -4.57 -10.40
N LEU A 780 18.01 -3.89 -11.22
CA LEU A 780 18.45 -3.33 -12.49
C LEU A 780 19.47 -2.19 -12.31
N GLU A 781 19.26 -1.29 -11.36
CA GLU A 781 20.23 -0.24 -11.01
C GLU A 781 21.58 -0.84 -10.59
N ILE A 782 21.58 -1.95 -9.84
CA ILE A 782 22.80 -2.66 -9.45
C ILE A 782 23.47 -3.33 -10.66
N LEU A 783 22.72 -4.06 -11.50
CA LEU A 783 23.26 -4.70 -12.70
C LEU A 783 23.89 -3.68 -13.65
N ALA A 784 23.22 -2.54 -13.88
CA ALA A 784 23.70 -1.47 -14.74
C ALA A 784 24.95 -0.80 -14.15
N ALA A 785 24.97 -0.50 -12.85
CA ALA A 785 26.14 0.08 -12.19
C ALA A 785 27.37 -0.84 -12.27
N LEU A 786 27.18 -2.15 -12.04
CA LEU A 786 28.26 -3.13 -12.13
C LEU A 786 28.79 -3.27 -13.57
N HIS A 787 27.89 -3.27 -14.56
CA HIS A 787 28.29 -3.32 -15.97
C HIS A 787 29.03 -2.04 -16.40
N HIS A 788 28.53 -0.87 -16.00
CA HIS A 788 29.10 0.43 -16.34
C HIS A 788 30.51 0.63 -15.75
N LEU A 789 30.68 0.31 -14.46
CA LEU A 789 31.95 0.55 -13.76
C LEU A 789 32.98 -0.56 -13.99
N TYR A 790 32.54 -1.78 -14.30
CA TYR A 790 33.41 -2.95 -14.43
C TYR A 790 33.13 -3.78 -15.71
N PRO A 791 33.14 -3.15 -16.90
CA PRO A 791 32.67 -3.77 -18.14
C PRO A 791 33.51 -4.97 -18.61
N GLN A 792 34.75 -5.10 -18.13
CA GLN A 792 35.65 -6.21 -18.47
C GLN A 792 35.58 -7.36 -17.45
N GLN A 793 35.15 -7.09 -16.22
CA GLN A 793 35.13 -8.04 -15.12
C GLN A 793 33.74 -8.60 -14.86
N PHE A 794 32.69 -7.78 -14.96
CA PHE A 794 31.33 -8.18 -14.62
C PHE A 794 30.67 -8.98 -15.75
N ASP A 795 30.20 -10.18 -15.42
CA ASP A 795 29.50 -11.07 -16.36
C ASP A 795 27.99 -10.82 -16.32
N LEU A 796 27.56 -9.81 -17.07
CA LEU A 796 26.15 -9.43 -17.19
C LEU A 796 25.31 -10.53 -17.88
N ASP A 797 25.87 -11.25 -18.85
CA ASP A 797 25.13 -12.27 -19.61
C ASP A 797 24.68 -13.43 -18.71
N ARG A 798 25.49 -13.78 -17.71
CA ARG A 798 25.09 -14.76 -16.71
C ARG A 798 23.92 -14.32 -15.83
N ALA A 799 23.72 -13.02 -15.61
CA ALA A 799 22.55 -12.52 -14.89
C ALA A 799 21.23 -12.84 -15.64
N ASN A 800 21.29 -13.03 -16.97
CA ASN A 800 20.09 -13.34 -17.76
C ASN A 800 19.43 -14.67 -17.39
N ARG A 801 20.12 -15.56 -16.66
CA ARG A 801 19.52 -16.80 -16.15
C ARG A 801 18.37 -16.55 -15.19
N LEU A 802 18.40 -15.45 -14.43
CA LEU A 802 17.33 -15.08 -13.49
C LEU A 802 16.59 -13.81 -13.89
N VAL A 803 17.16 -12.95 -14.74
CA VAL A 803 16.43 -11.84 -15.38
C VAL A 803 15.45 -12.38 -16.42
N VAL A 804 15.89 -13.33 -17.26
CA VAL A 804 15.11 -13.99 -18.32
C VAL A 804 14.43 -12.97 -19.25
N ASN A 805 15.15 -11.92 -19.62
CA ASN A 805 14.64 -10.89 -20.51
C ASN A 805 15.79 -10.29 -21.32
N GLN A 806 15.99 -10.80 -22.52
CA GLN A 806 17.13 -10.44 -23.36
C GLN A 806 17.11 -8.95 -23.72
N ALA A 807 15.92 -8.36 -23.95
CA ALA A 807 15.79 -6.93 -24.25
C ALA A 807 16.28 -6.03 -23.09
N THR A 808 16.02 -6.44 -21.84
CA THR A 808 16.54 -5.76 -20.65
C THR A 808 18.07 -5.86 -20.58
N ILE A 809 18.63 -7.04 -20.81
CA ILE A 809 20.09 -7.24 -20.83
C ILE A 809 20.76 -6.44 -21.92
N ASP A 810 20.22 -6.46 -23.14
CA ASP A 810 20.75 -5.71 -24.28
C ASP A 810 20.68 -4.21 -24.03
N ALA A 811 19.62 -3.71 -23.41
CA ALA A 811 19.51 -2.30 -23.04
C ALA A 811 20.60 -1.88 -22.02
N ILE A 812 20.89 -2.71 -21.01
CA ILE A 812 21.99 -2.45 -20.07
C ILE A 812 23.34 -2.44 -20.80
N LYS A 813 23.57 -3.36 -21.75
CA LYS A 813 24.80 -3.40 -22.55
C LYS A 813 25.02 -2.13 -23.38
N THR A 814 23.94 -1.43 -23.72
CA THR A 814 23.99 -0.15 -24.43
C THR A 814 24.01 1.07 -23.50
N ASP A 815 24.23 0.87 -22.20
CA ASP A 815 24.27 1.92 -21.16
C ASP A 815 22.98 2.77 -21.11
N LYS A 816 21.84 2.16 -21.45
CA LYS A 816 20.53 2.82 -21.35
C LYS A 816 20.18 3.01 -19.88
N ASP A 817 19.63 4.18 -19.52
CA ASP A 817 19.30 4.48 -18.13
C ASP A 817 18.29 3.44 -17.57
N PRO A 818 18.54 2.87 -16.39
CA PRO A 818 17.65 1.89 -15.77
C PRO A 818 16.19 2.35 -15.66
N HIS A 819 15.92 3.64 -15.42
CA HIS A 819 14.54 4.14 -15.35
C HIS A 819 13.80 3.98 -16.68
N ASP A 820 14.49 4.22 -17.80
CA ASP A 820 13.91 4.08 -19.14
C ASP A 820 13.67 2.61 -19.50
N ILE A 821 14.50 1.70 -18.99
CA ILE A 821 14.33 0.25 -19.16
C ILE A 821 13.13 -0.23 -18.34
N VAL A 822 13.03 0.14 -17.06
CA VAL A 822 11.90 -0.22 -16.17
C VAL A 822 10.58 0.23 -16.78
N ALA A 823 10.53 1.42 -17.37
CA ALA A 823 9.33 1.94 -18.03
C ALA A 823 8.84 1.05 -19.20
N THR A 824 9.73 0.31 -19.86
CA THR A 824 9.34 -0.60 -20.97
C THR A 824 8.56 -1.82 -20.51
N TRP A 825 8.68 -2.22 -19.24
CA TRP A 825 7.99 -3.40 -18.70
C TRP A 825 6.50 -3.16 -18.46
N GLU A 826 6.08 -1.90 -18.32
CA GLU A 826 4.76 -1.56 -17.79
C GLU A 826 3.60 -2.06 -18.65
N THR A 827 3.77 -2.14 -19.98
CA THR A 827 2.75 -2.73 -20.88
C THR A 827 2.52 -4.20 -20.51
N GLY A 828 3.58 -5.01 -20.44
CA GLY A 828 3.47 -6.42 -20.06
C GLY A 828 3.00 -6.61 -18.62
N LEU A 829 3.44 -5.74 -17.70
CA LEU A 829 2.99 -5.79 -16.30
C LEU A 829 1.50 -5.45 -16.17
N THR A 830 0.97 -4.56 -17.01
CA THR A 830 -0.47 -4.25 -17.04
C THR A 830 -1.26 -5.48 -17.47
N GLU A 831 -0.88 -6.14 -18.57
CA GLU A 831 -1.52 -7.37 -19.04
C GLU A 831 -1.43 -8.50 -18.00
N PHE A 832 -0.29 -8.63 -17.32
CA PHE A 832 -0.13 -9.59 -16.24
C PHE A 832 -1.09 -9.28 -15.08
N ARG A 833 -1.18 -8.01 -14.64
CA ARG A 833 -2.09 -7.60 -13.56
C ARG A 833 -3.56 -7.86 -13.90
N GLU A 834 -3.97 -7.69 -15.17
CA GLU A 834 -5.32 -8.03 -15.64
C GLU A 834 -5.62 -9.53 -15.52
N LYS A 835 -4.67 -10.40 -15.92
CA LYS A 835 -4.81 -11.86 -15.76
C LYS A 835 -4.79 -12.26 -14.29
N ARG A 836 -3.84 -11.70 -13.51
CA ARG A 836 -3.69 -11.90 -12.07
C ARG A 836 -4.99 -11.59 -11.32
N ALA A 837 -5.70 -10.52 -11.68
CA ALA A 837 -6.94 -10.12 -11.01
C ALA A 837 -8.00 -11.26 -10.94
N LYS A 838 -8.01 -12.19 -11.90
CA LYS A 838 -8.93 -13.36 -11.92
C LYS A 838 -8.48 -14.51 -11.00
N ALA A 839 -7.19 -14.55 -10.68
CA ALA A 839 -6.60 -15.54 -9.78
C ALA A 839 -6.69 -15.13 -8.31
N LEU A 840 -6.76 -13.82 -8.02
CA LEU A 840 -6.77 -13.30 -6.66
C LEU A 840 -7.97 -13.79 -5.84
N ILE A 841 -7.71 -14.13 -4.58
CA ILE A 841 -8.71 -14.56 -3.60
C ILE A 841 -8.67 -13.71 -2.32
N TYR A 842 -7.72 -12.78 -2.17
CA TYR A 842 -7.68 -11.83 -1.04
C TYR A 842 -7.78 -10.37 -1.49
N GLY A 843 -8.56 -9.58 -0.74
CA GLY A 843 -8.74 -8.13 -0.90
C GLY A 843 -7.84 -7.30 0.01
N TYR A 844 -8.02 -5.97 -0.03
CA TYR A 844 -7.23 -4.98 0.73
C TYR A 844 -7.89 -4.49 2.02
N LEU A 845 -9.21 -4.68 2.16
CA LEU A 845 -9.95 -4.41 3.39
C LEU A 845 -10.51 -5.70 3.98
N PRO A 846 -10.67 -5.78 5.31
CA PRO A 846 -11.29 -6.91 6.00
C PRO A 846 -12.76 -7.15 5.60
#